data_AF-A0A2S8GN67-F1
#
_entry.id   AF-A0A2S8GN67-F1
#
_cell.length_a   1.000
_cell.length_b   1.000
_cell.length_c   1.000
_cell.angle_alpha   90.00
_cell.angle_beta   90.00
_cell.angle_gamma   90.00
#
_symmetry.space_group_name_H-M   'P 1'
#
loop_
_entity.id
_entity.type
_entity.pdbx_description
1 polymer ?
#
loop_
_entity_poly.entity_id
_entity_poly.type
_entity_poly.pdbx_seq_one_letter_code
_entity_poly.pdbx_strand_id
1 'polypeptide(L)'
;MALLVWRGDARGRAQVVQVTAEFVEAGDVCTLIINRKQISFTALSSSLAPIYEGLVAAIEAADVPELADITAEAVSDASPPYLKLTGGSDGRPFTITSDAGNGSLGDVSVSTTTNAFGGANEKQQVSLPAGVTGGTFTLTLDGETTGSIAYNASAAAVQAALEALASVDSGDVEVSGSAGGPWIVEFKQSFANIDMPTLAMDSSSLTAGTVNVIETTKGQSGTNEIVRVTLIKSSSTPSGTPLEFVMSFGAGNTIFEGLDFSELDTAAEFKAAMSNHPSINSANVDVTLVASTAGQRIYDVEFTGSLGGTNWAIQFYETTGWGNGSGVSTLQNGSATGTDERQVVSLLGSPSGGTFTLTYSGQTTTAIAYNANAATVQAALEALANIGSGDVVVSGTAPIWSIDFAGALAAQDVPLITGDGSNLTGGVGTIETTQLAAAPINEKQTVSLSPGVTGGTFTLTYAGQTTAAISYAAAAATVETALETLSNIDAVAVSGSSGGPWVVEFQGSLASTNVALMSGDGDSLTGDDSQTLTVTTLVTPTGPHHWDEPANWDQASVPASADDVRLENSSSDILYGLSQAAVTLASLEIRASYDGAIGLPDVHAAGFREYLPTHLAIGATSIRIGEGEGSGVGRCRLATGAAQTDIAIFRTDVPSGENGYAVEWSGTHADNALSVCKGAVGVAVRAGDAAVLDCLNVGFVSDREADALVYLGDNVAVSDIVKNGGELVISGRSSAAIASLTTSAGMTEIRGTDGVDVLKVSGGNCYYWSTGPLGGEPIVCGDGQLIFDGDLRPKTVSGVIQVFGDKANVVDSAIAVNASTRLAMRFQGTSRFAELGSDIIISRGDADGEGGTATMSVSWYAAAIGMTTVAVDDSLTSIAALLTAASYADPAGKTSGDIVQIDVVAPAADLVVYDAVNDADGQTIAAGETEYFPLAGTAATSLRLATETTADVLLKIYYS
;
A
#
# COMPACT_ATOMS: atom_id res chain seq x y z
N MET A 1 15.31 11.23 -18.24
CA MET A 1 16.02 12.50 -18.40
C MET A 1 16.15 12.79 -19.89
N ALA A 2 15.00 13.08 -20.50
CA ALA A 2 14.92 13.72 -21.81
C ALA A 2 14.69 15.22 -21.60
N LEU A 3 15.10 16.04 -22.57
CA LEU A 3 14.66 17.43 -22.68
C LEU A 3 13.40 17.45 -23.55
N LEU A 4 12.29 17.93 -23.02
CA LEU A 4 11.03 18.12 -23.75
C LEU A 4 10.74 19.60 -23.94
N VAL A 5 10.45 20.00 -25.18
CA VAL A 5 10.16 21.38 -25.56
C VAL A 5 8.69 21.51 -25.94
N TRP A 6 8.00 22.47 -25.31
CA TRP A 6 6.59 22.75 -25.60
C TRP A 6 6.40 23.39 -26.96
N ARG A 7 5.49 22.82 -27.76
CA ARG A 7 5.05 23.35 -29.05
C ARG A 7 3.63 23.92 -28.95
N GLY A 8 2.73 23.15 -28.33
CA GLY A 8 1.32 23.51 -28.21
C GLY A 8 0.60 23.59 -29.57
N ASP A 9 0.92 22.68 -30.50
CA ASP A 9 0.42 22.64 -31.89
C ASP A 9 -0.50 21.44 -32.18
N ALA A 10 -0.95 20.70 -31.16
CA ALA A 10 -1.88 19.58 -31.33
C ALA A 10 -3.25 20.03 -31.85
N ARG A 11 -3.91 19.14 -32.59
CA ARG A 11 -5.25 19.40 -33.14
C ARG A 11 -6.31 19.29 -32.04
N GLY A 12 -7.17 20.31 -31.97
CA GLY A 12 -8.34 20.32 -31.11
C GLY A 12 -9.31 19.19 -31.44
N ARG A 13 -9.78 18.50 -30.39
CA ARG A 13 -10.87 17.53 -30.44
C ARG A 13 -11.76 17.73 -29.23
N ALA A 14 -13.06 17.88 -29.47
CA ALA A 14 -14.04 18.02 -28.42
C ALA A 14 -14.12 16.76 -27.53
N GLN A 15 -14.36 16.96 -26.24
CA GLN A 15 -14.79 15.89 -25.35
C GLN A 15 -16.18 15.42 -25.78
N VAL A 16 -16.39 14.11 -25.88
CA VAL A 16 -17.71 13.51 -26.14
C VAL A 16 -18.03 12.56 -25.01
N VAL A 17 -19.20 12.74 -24.39
CA VAL A 17 -19.72 11.90 -23.32
C VAL A 17 -21.04 11.29 -23.75
N GLN A 18 -21.23 10.02 -23.43
CA GLN A 18 -22.47 9.27 -23.55
C GLN A 18 -23.06 9.07 -22.16
N VAL A 19 -24.34 9.39 -22.00
CA VAL A 19 -25.13 9.12 -20.80
C VAL A 19 -26.22 8.12 -21.14
N THR A 20 -26.24 6.99 -20.43
CA THR A 20 -27.24 5.93 -20.59
C THR A 20 -28.01 5.72 -19.28
N ALA A 21 -29.34 5.65 -19.38
CA ALA A 21 -30.21 5.17 -18.34
C ALA A 21 -30.53 3.68 -18.58
N GLU A 22 -30.50 2.87 -17.52
CA GLU A 22 -30.84 1.44 -17.60
C GLU A 22 -32.34 1.18 -17.47
N PHE A 23 -33.02 1.90 -16.56
CA PHE A 23 -34.45 1.79 -16.29
C PHE A 23 -35.04 3.16 -15.97
N VAL A 24 -36.29 3.39 -16.38
CA VAL A 24 -37.01 4.64 -16.11
C VAL A 24 -38.53 4.45 -16.18
N GLU A 25 -39.27 5.16 -15.33
CA GLU A 25 -40.73 5.22 -15.29
C GLU A 25 -41.25 6.66 -15.46
N ALA A 26 -42.56 6.82 -15.70
CA ALA A 26 -43.16 8.14 -15.73
C ALA A 26 -43.19 8.74 -14.30
N GLY A 27 -42.58 9.91 -14.10
CA GLY A 27 -42.47 10.60 -12.81
C GLY A 27 -41.05 10.64 -12.24
N ASP A 28 -40.15 9.82 -12.79
CA ASP A 28 -38.74 9.73 -12.44
C ASP A 28 -37.98 11.03 -12.71
N VAL A 29 -37.06 11.45 -11.82
CA VAL A 29 -36.29 12.71 -11.99
C VAL A 29 -34.84 12.40 -12.32
N CYS A 30 -34.48 12.50 -13.60
CA CYS A 30 -33.10 12.34 -14.03
C CYS A 30 -32.33 13.65 -13.81
N THR A 31 -31.27 13.64 -12.99
CA THR A 31 -30.42 14.81 -12.75
C THR A 31 -28.99 14.60 -13.23
N LEU A 32 -28.51 15.56 -14.04
CA LEU A 32 -27.11 15.69 -14.44
C LEU A 32 -26.51 16.93 -13.77
N ILE A 33 -25.30 16.80 -13.23
CA ILE A 33 -24.51 17.92 -12.74
C ILE A 33 -23.40 18.17 -13.73
N ILE A 34 -23.56 19.18 -14.59
CA ILE A 34 -22.61 19.55 -15.65
C ILE A 34 -21.94 20.87 -15.28
N ASN A 35 -20.62 20.93 -15.21
CA ASN A 35 -19.87 22.15 -14.85
C ASN A 35 -20.37 22.82 -13.55
N ARG A 36 -20.69 22.00 -12.55
CA ARG A 36 -21.31 22.40 -11.26
C ARG A 36 -22.74 22.96 -11.36
N LYS A 37 -23.42 22.80 -12.51
CA LYS A 37 -24.83 23.18 -12.72
C LYS A 37 -25.70 21.95 -12.78
N GLN A 38 -26.77 21.98 -12.00
CA GLN A 38 -27.72 20.89 -11.90
C GLN A 38 -28.80 21.08 -12.98
N ILE A 39 -28.95 20.08 -13.84
CA ILE A 39 -29.95 20.01 -14.90
C ILE A 39 -30.81 18.79 -14.63
N SER A 40 -32.12 18.98 -14.51
CA SER A 40 -33.05 17.91 -14.16
C SER A 40 -34.18 17.84 -15.17
N PHE A 41 -34.63 16.62 -15.45
CA PHE A 41 -35.82 16.37 -16.24
C PHE A 41 -36.68 15.28 -15.58
N THR A 42 -37.99 15.52 -15.49
CA THR A 42 -38.93 14.52 -15.00
C THR A 42 -39.44 13.69 -16.19
N ALA A 43 -39.15 12.40 -16.20
CA ALA A 43 -39.57 11.45 -17.21
C ALA A 43 -41.10 11.43 -17.35
N LEU A 44 -41.59 11.49 -18.58
CA LEU A 44 -43.03 11.54 -18.88
C LEU A 44 -43.61 10.16 -19.26
N SER A 45 -42.75 9.16 -19.42
CA SER A 45 -43.09 7.79 -19.83
C SER A 45 -41.97 6.83 -19.45
N SER A 46 -42.22 5.52 -19.51
CA SER A 46 -41.21 4.47 -19.31
C SER A 46 -40.32 4.20 -20.55
N SER A 47 -40.20 5.17 -21.47
CA SER A 47 -39.36 5.08 -22.67
C SER A 47 -38.13 5.95 -22.52
N LEU A 48 -36.95 5.40 -22.87
CA LEU A 48 -35.66 6.08 -22.73
C LEU A 48 -35.50 7.31 -23.64
N ALA A 49 -35.99 7.26 -24.88
CA ALA A 49 -35.76 8.34 -25.86
C ALA A 49 -36.38 9.70 -25.44
N PRO A 50 -37.63 9.78 -24.97
CA PRO A 50 -38.22 11.03 -24.45
C PRO A 50 -37.45 11.68 -23.28
N ILE A 51 -36.72 10.90 -22.48
CA ILE A 51 -35.93 11.44 -21.37
C ILE A 51 -34.71 12.17 -21.88
N TYR A 52 -34.00 11.58 -22.84
CA TYR A 52 -32.84 12.25 -23.45
C TYR A 52 -33.28 13.50 -24.20
N GLU A 53 -34.39 13.47 -24.93
CA GLU A 53 -34.97 14.66 -25.56
C GLU A 53 -35.34 15.74 -24.52
N GLY A 54 -35.90 15.33 -23.38
CA GLY A 54 -36.22 16.21 -22.26
C GLY A 54 -34.99 16.83 -21.60
N LEU A 55 -33.93 16.05 -21.41
CA LEU A 55 -32.64 16.53 -20.89
C LEU A 55 -31.95 17.47 -21.86
N VAL A 56 -32.00 17.21 -23.18
CA VAL A 56 -31.52 18.15 -24.21
C VAL A 56 -32.24 19.49 -24.07
N ALA A 57 -33.57 19.48 -24.03
CA ALA A 57 -34.36 20.70 -23.87
C ALA A 57 -34.06 21.43 -22.54
N ALA A 58 -33.82 20.69 -21.46
CA ALA A 58 -33.46 21.26 -20.16
C ALA A 58 -32.07 21.93 -20.17
N ILE A 59 -31.09 21.35 -20.87
CA ILE A 59 -29.76 21.94 -21.06
C ILE A 59 -29.87 23.23 -21.88
N GLU A 60 -30.60 23.20 -23.00
CA GLU A 60 -30.80 24.37 -23.87
C GLU A 60 -31.55 25.51 -23.15
N ALA A 61 -32.52 25.17 -22.29
CA ALA A 61 -33.32 26.15 -21.55
C ALA A 61 -32.60 26.74 -20.33
N ALA A 62 -31.53 26.11 -19.84
CA ALA A 62 -30.84 26.55 -18.63
C ALA A 62 -30.19 27.94 -18.79
N ASP A 63 -29.81 28.33 -20.01
CA ASP A 63 -29.22 29.64 -20.36
C ASP A 63 -28.11 30.09 -19.39
N VAL A 64 -27.26 29.15 -19.00
CA VAL A 64 -26.11 29.40 -18.10
C VAL A 64 -24.80 29.45 -18.90
N PRO A 65 -23.94 30.46 -18.68
CA PRO A 65 -22.68 30.61 -19.42
C PRO A 65 -21.76 29.38 -19.38
N GLU A 66 -21.79 28.60 -18.29
CA GLU A 66 -20.96 27.41 -18.11
C GLU A 66 -21.31 26.24 -19.06
N LEU A 67 -22.50 26.26 -19.69
CA LEU A 67 -22.98 25.22 -20.60
C LEU A 67 -23.00 25.66 -22.07
N ALA A 68 -22.64 26.92 -22.36
CA ALA A 68 -22.76 27.49 -23.71
C ALA A 68 -21.98 26.74 -24.80
N ASP A 69 -20.85 26.11 -24.43
CA ASP A 69 -19.99 25.35 -25.35
C ASP A 69 -20.35 23.84 -25.40
N ILE A 70 -21.42 23.42 -24.73
CA ILE A 70 -21.87 22.03 -24.68
C ILE A 70 -23.08 21.85 -25.60
N THR A 71 -22.92 21.02 -26.63
CA THR A 71 -24.02 20.57 -27.48
C THR A 71 -24.57 19.25 -26.96
N ALA A 72 -25.87 19.21 -26.68
CA ALA A 72 -26.58 18.01 -26.26
C ALA A 72 -27.41 17.43 -27.42
N GLU A 73 -27.37 16.11 -27.60
CA GLU A 73 -28.06 15.41 -28.67
C GLU A 73 -28.62 14.08 -28.14
N ALA A 74 -29.90 13.82 -28.38
CA ALA A 74 -30.50 12.50 -28.12
C ALA A 74 -30.24 11.58 -29.32
N VAL A 75 -29.45 10.53 -29.12
CA VAL A 75 -29.13 9.54 -30.16
C VAL A 75 -30.15 8.41 -30.05
N SER A 76 -31.25 8.54 -30.79
CA SER A 76 -32.42 7.67 -30.70
C SER A 76 -32.39 6.45 -31.62
N ASP A 77 -31.50 6.43 -32.62
CA ASP A 77 -31.30 5.33 -33.56
C ASP A 77 -30.27 4.28 -33.10
N ALA A 78 -29.56 4.56 -31.99
CA ALA A 78 -28.68 3.60 -31.33
C ALA A 78 -29.45 2.55 -30.50
N SER A 79 -28.84 1.39 -30.28
CA SER A 79 -29.42 0.31 -29.47
C SER A 79 -28.44 -0.08 -28.35
N PRO A 80 -28.69 0.31 -27.08
CA PRO A 80 -29.78 1.18 -26.59
C PRO A 80 -29.57 2.66 -26.96
N PRO A 81 -30.64 3.49 -26.97
CA PRO A 81 -30.53 4.93 -27.19
C PRO A 81 -29.79 5.62 -26.02
N TYR A 82 -29.17 6.77 -26.27
CA TYR A 82 -28.40 7.50 -25.26
C TYR A 82 -28.40 9.01 -25.47
N LEU A 83 -28.07 9.78 -24.42
CA LEU A 83 -27.77 11.21 -24.51
C LEU A 83 -26.29 11.40 -24.81
N LYS A 84 -25.99 12.15 -25.86
CA LYS A 84 -24.63 12.53 -26.26
C LYS A 84 -24.40 13.99 -25.91
N LEU A 85 -23.35 14.26 -25.14
CA LEU A 85 -22.87 15.61 -24.84
C LEU A 85 -21.52 15.82 -25.52
N THR A 86 -21.41 16.89 -26.30
CA THR A 86 -20.18 17.26 -27.01
C THR A 86 -19.72 18.63 -26.54
N GLY A 87 -18.50 18.73 -26.03
CA GLY A 87 -17.90 20.00 -25.61
C GLY A 87 -17.39 20.84 -26.79
N GLY A 88 -16.66 21.92 -26.46
CA GLY A 88 -16.05 22.82 -27.43
C GLY A 88 -15.02 22.14 -28.34
N SER A 89 -14.96 22.57 -29.61
CA SER A 89 -14.02 22.04 -30.60
C SER A 89 -12.56 22.42 -30.35
N ASP A 90 -12.33 23.40 -29.48
CA ASP A 90 -11.02 23.80 -28.95
C ASP A 90 -10.42 22.76 -27.98
N GLY A 91 -11.22 21.77 -27.58
CA GLY A 91 -10.82 20.73 -26.65
C GLY A 91 -10.94 21.14 -25.19
N ARG A 92 -11.72 22.18 -24.84
CA ARG A 92 -11.98 22.48 -23.44
C ARG A 92 -12.72 21.31 -22.75
N PRO A 93 -12.19 20.76 -21.65
CA PRO A 93 -12.90 19.74 -20.88
C PRO A 93 -14.13 20.30 -20.18
N PHE A 94 -15.17 19.49 -20.05
CA PHE A 94 -16.30 19.74 -19.16
C PHE A 94 -16.44 18.61 -18.14
N THR A 95 -17.01 18.94 -16.98
CA THR A 95 -17.27 17.98 -15.91
C THR A 95 -18.73 17.54 -15.98
N ILE A 96 -18.98 16.26 -15.74
CA ILE A 96 -20.32 15.71 -15.66
C ILE A 96 -20.36 14.57 -14.64
N THR A 97 -21.38 14.62 -13.78
CA THR A 97 -21.79 13.53 -12.90
C THR A 97 -23.31 13.39 -12.96
N SER A 98 -23.83 12.26 -12.52
CA SER A 98 -25.27 12.02 -12.39
C SER A 98 -25.64 11.91 -10.91
N ASP A 99 -26.81 12.43 -10.59
CA ASP A 99 -27.50 12.14 -9.33
C ASP A 99 -28.85 11.57 -9.73
N ALA A 100 -29.10 10.33 -9.38
CA ALA A 100 -30.17 9.55 -9.94
C ALA A 100 -31.24 9.30 -8.87
N GLY A 101 -31.93 10.38 -8.50
CA GLY A 101 -33.08 10.31 -7.60
C GLY A 101 -34.30 9.72 -8.30
N ASN A 102 -34.90 8.71 -7.67
CA ASN A 102 -36.17 8.04 -8.01
C ASN A 102 -36.19 7.18 -9.28
N GLY A 103 -35.71 5.94 -9.24
CA GLY A 103 -36.31 4.93 -10.13
C GLY A 103 -35.66 3.55 -10.13
N SER A 104 -36.24 2.63 -9.35
CA SER A 104 -36.48 1.24 -9.77
C SER A 104 -37.55 0.60 -8.86
N LEU A 105 -38.14 -0.50 -9.32
CA LEU A 105 -39.16 -1.29 -8.61
C LEU A 105 -38.58 -1.78 -7.28
N GLY A 106 -39.34 -1.71 -6.18
CA GLY A 106 -38.93 -2.35 -4.93
C GLY A 106 -38.72 -3.84 -5.19
N ASP A 107 -37.56 -4.40 -4.88
CA ASP A 107 -37.29 -5.83 -5.09
C ASP A 107 -37.69 -6.64 -3.85
N VAL A 108 -38.11 -7.88 -4.06
CA VAL A 108 -38.36 -8.85 -2.99
C VAL A 108 -37.27 -9.92 -3.04
N SER A 109 -36.30 -9.75 -2.16
CA SER A 109 -35.24 -10.74 -1.97
C SER A 109 -35.75 -11.90 -1.10
N VAL A 110 -35.57 -13.12 -1.58
CA VAL A 110 -35.82 -14.34 -0.81
C VAL A 110 -34.56 -15.17 -0.75
N SER A 111 -34.17 -15.63 0.43
CA SER A 111 -32.98 -16.47 0.62
C SER A 111 -33.24 -17.58 1.63
N THR A 112 -32.61 -18.74 1.45
CA THR A 112 -32.64 -19.82 2.46
C THR A 112 -31.68 -19.48 3.58
N THR A 113 -32.20 -19.35 4.80
CA THR A 113 -31.41 -19.04 6.01
C THR A 113 -31.15 -20.26 6.88
N THR A 114 -31.88 -21.36 6.67
CA THR A 114 -31.57 -22.67 7.27
C THR A 114 -32.06 -23.76 6.33
N ASN A 115 -31.18 -24.63 5.82
CA ASN A 115 -31.60 -25.81 5.04
C ASN A 115 -32.22 -26.85 5.97
N ALA A 116 -33.24 -27.57 5.49
CA ALA A 116 -33.75 -28.72 6.23
C ALA A 116 -32.74 -29.88 6.26
N PHE A 117 -32.73 -30.61 7.36
CA PHE A 117 -31.94 -31.82 7.56
C PHE A 117 -32.85 -32.92 8.11
N GLY A 118 -32.94 -34.05 7.41
CA GLY A 118 -33.56 -35.25 7.95
C GLY A 118 -32.59 -35.88 8.93
N GLY A 119 -32.94 -35.94 10.21
CA GLY A 119 -32.08 -36.48 11.27
C GLY A 119 -31.44 -37.83 10.92
N ALA A 120 -30.33 -38.15 11.60
CA ALA A 120 -29.55 -39.35 11.35
C ALA A 120 -29.37 -40.16 12.65
N ASN A 121 -29.53 -41.49 12.55
CA ASN A 121 -29.23 -42.44 13.62
C ASN A 121 -27.72 -42.60 13.83
N GLU A 122 -27.27 -42.93 15.05
CA GLU A 122 -25.87 -43.25 15.30
C GLU A 122 -25.50 -44.65 14.75
N LYS A 123 -24.29 -44.76 14.18
CA LYS A 123 -23.71 -46.03 13.73
C LYS A 123 -22.31 -46.24 14.29
N GLN A 124 -22.08 -47.39 14.91
CA GLN A 124 -20.75 -47.80 15.40
C GLN A 124 -20.27 -49.07 14.68
N GLN A 125 -19.01 -49.09 14.24
CA GLN A 125 -18.39 -50.23 13.58
C GLN A 125 -17.54 -51.03 14.55
N VAL A 126 -17.73 -52.34 14.57
CA VAL A 126 -17.00 -53.31 15.40
C VAL A 126 -16.06 -54.12 14.49
N SER A 127 -14.76 -54.07 14.76
CA SER A 127 -13.73 -54.75 13.94
C SER A 127 -12.83 -55.65 14.79
N LEU A 128 -12.63 -56.89 14.35
CA LEU A 128 -11.71 -57.84 14.99
C LEU A 128 -10.26 -57.61 14.53
N PRO A 129 -9.25 -58.04 15.32
CA PRO A 129 -7.86 -58.03 14.88
C PRO A 129 -7.66 -58.81 13.56
N ALA A 130 -6.70 -58.37 12.74
CA ALA A 130 -6.34 -59.07 11.52
C ALA A 130 -5.74 -60.45 11.83
N GLY A 131 -6.12 -61.48 11.05
CA GLY A 131 -5.60 -62.84 11.19
C GLY A 131 -6.28 -63.68 12.27
N VAL A 132 -7.46 -63.27 12.76
CA VAL A 132 -8.24 -64.07 13.70
C VAL A 132 -8.84 -65.30 13.03
N THR A 133 -8.53 -66.48 13.55
CA THR A 133 -8.97 -67.78 12.98
C THR A 133 -9.87 -68.59 13.92
N GLY A 134 -10.14 -68.08 15.12
CA GLY A 134 -10.82 -68.79 16.19
C GLY A 134 -11.04 -67.94 17.45
N GLY A 135 -11.83 -68.48 18.39
CA GLY A 135 -12.10 -67.86 19.70
C GLY A 135 -13.41 -67.05 19.77
N THR A 136 -13.56 -66.31 20.87
CA THR A 136 -14.75 -65.50 21.16
C THR A 136 -14.38 -64.10 21.68
N PHE A 137 -15.27 -63.13 21.48
CA PHE A 137 -15.20 -61.77 22.03
C PHE A 137 -16.53 -61.38 22.71
N THR A 138 -16.57 -60.28 23.46
CA THR A 138 -17.79 -59.71 24.05
C THR A 138 -17.90 -58.22 23.78
N LEU A 139 -19.13 -57.69 23.69
CA LEU A 139 -19.42 -56.25 23.57
C LEU A 139 -20.10 -55.73 24.84
N THR A 140 -19.86 -54.48 25.22
CA THR A 140 -20.49 -53.85 26.39
C THR A 140 -21.12 -52.51 25.99
N LEU A 141 -22.40 -52.31 26.35
CA LEU A 141 -23.16 -51.07 26.18
C LEU A 141 -23.68 -50.64 27.56
N ASP A 142 -23.41 -49.40 27.98
CA ASP A 142 -23.88 -48.82 29.25
C ASP A 142 -23.62 -49.69 30.50
N GLY A 143 -22.51 -50.43 30.49
CA GLY A 143 -22.09 -51.30 31.60
C GLY A 143 -22.68 -52.71 31.57
N GLU A 144 -23.55 -53.03 30.61
CA GLU A 144 -24.08 -54.38 30.39
C GLU A 144 -23.28 -55.10 29.28
N THR A 145 -22.80 -56.31 29.56
CA THR A 145 -21.94 -57.07 28.65
C THR A 145 -22.70 -58.22 28.00
N THR A 146 -22.53 -58.42 26.69
CA THR A 146 -23.13 -59.52 25.95
C THR A 146 -22.59 -60.89 26.41
N GLY A 147 -23.30 -61.97 26.07
CA GLY A 147 -22.69 -63.30 26.07
C GLY A 147 -21.52 -63.40 25.08
N SER A 148 -20.74 -64.49 25.15
CA SER A 148 -19.62 -64.72 24.24
C SER A 148 -20.08 -64.82 22.77
N ILE A 149 -19.51 -63.97 21.93
CA ILE A 149 -19.77 -63.91 20.49
C ILE A 149 -18.60 -64.61 19.77
N ALA A 150 -18.90 -65.56 18.89
CA ALA A 150 -17.89 -66.26 18.11
C ALA A 150 -17.16 -65.31 17.14
N TYR A 151 -15.86 -65.53 16.90
CA TYR A 151 -15.06 -64.71 15.98
C TYR A 151 -15.64 -64.61 14.56
N ASN A 152 -16.40 -65.62 14.11
CA ASN A 152 -17.04 -65.69 12.79
C ASN A 152 -18.56 -65.47 12.84
N ALA A 153 -19.09 -64.85 13.90
CA ALA A 153 -20.53 -64.61 14.05
C ALA A 153 -21.12 -63.86 12.85
N SER A 154 -22.35 -64.21 12.45
CA SER A 154 -23.10 -63.41 11.48
C SER A 154 -23.57 -62.09 12.11
N ALA A 155 -23.86 -61.08 11.30
CA ALA A 155 -24.44 -59.83 11.80
C ALA A 155 -25.70 -60.07 12.64
N ALA A 156 -26.56 -61.02 12.23
CA ALA A 156 -27.74 -61.41 13.00
C ALA A 156 -27.40 -62.04 14.37
N ALA A 157 -26.29 -62.77 14.49
CA ALA A 157 -25.85 -63.33 15.77
C ALA A 157 -25.27 -62.23 16.69
N VAL A 158 -24.57 -61.23 16.12
CA VAL A 158 -24.13 -60.04 16.86
C VAL A 158 -25.33 -59.21 17.30
N GLN A 159 -26.32 -59.01 16.44
CA GLN A 159 -27.58 -58.32 16.76
C GLN A 159 -28.32 -59.04 17.89
N ALA A 160 -28.51 -60.35 17.79
CA ALA A 160 -29.18 -61.13 18.83
C ALA A 160 -28.42 -61.08 20.17
N ALA A 161 -27.10 -60.96 20.15
CA ALA A 161 -26.30 -60.80 21.37
C ALA A 161 -26.49 -59.41 22.02
N LEU A 162 -26.66 -58.35 21.22
CA LEU A 162 -26.95 -56.99 21.69
C LEU A 162 -28.41 -56.84 22.16
N GLU A 163 -29.38 -57.40 21.42
CA GLU A 163 -30.80 -57.43 21.80
C GLU A 163 -31.09 -58.34 23.03
N ALA A 164 -30.12 -59.14 23.46
CA ALA A 164 -30.21 -59.90 24.70
C ALA A 164 -29.83 -59.08 25.95
N LEU A 165 -29.30 -57.87 25.78
CA LEU A 165 -29.07 -56.93 26.87
C LEU A 165 -30.40 -56.39 27.38
N ALA A 166 -30.55 -56.23 28.71
CA ALA A 166 -31.84 -55.85 29.30
C ALA A 166 -32.30 -54.42 28.93
N SER A 167 -31.39 -53.57 28.43
CA SER A 167 -31.65 -52.19 28.02
C SER A 167 -31.93 -52.02 26.52
N VAL A 168 -31.87 -53.08 25.72
CA VAL A 168 -32.01 -53.02 24.26
C VAL A 168 -33.22 -53.86 23.84
N ASP A 169 -34.29 -53.21 23.37
CA ASP A 169 -35.47 -53.92 22.87
C ASP A 169 -35.25 -54.43 21.43
N SER A 170 -36.09 -55.38 20.99
CA SER A 170 -36.01 -55.89 19.62
C SER A 170 -36.29 -54.79 18.60
N GLY A 171 -35.34 -54.56 17.69
CA GLY A 171 -35.40 -53.50 16.69
C GLY A 171 -34.79 -52.15 17.10
N ASP A 172 -34.29 -52.03 18.34
CA ASP A 172 -33.52 -50.85 18.80
C ASP A 172 -32.09 -50.83 18.23
N VAL A 173 -31.58 -51.98 17.79
CA VAL A 173 -30.32 -52.08 17.07
C VAL A 173 -30.50 -52.89 15.80
N GLU A 174 -29.84 -52.46 14.73
CA GLU A 174 -29.74 -53.23 13.50
C GLU A 174 -28.27 -53.44 13.20
N VAL A 175 -27.84 -54.70 13.10
CA VAL A 175 -26.44 -55.02 12.80
C VAL A 175 -26.35 -55.52 11.37
N SER A 176 -25.42 -54.92 10.62
CA SER A 176 -25.09 -55.31 9.26
C SER A 176 -23.61 -55.63 9.13
N GLY A 177 -23.21 -56.33 8.06
CA GLY A 177 -21.83 -56.77 7.84
C GLY A 177 -21.72 -58.26 7.54
N SER A 178 -20.53 -58.68 7.10
CA SER A 178 -20.26 -60.08 6.80
C SER A 178 -20.04 -60.91 8.08
N ALA A 179 -20.21 -62.23 7.97
CA ALA A 179 -19.82 -63.11 9.06
C ALA A 179 -18.30 -62.98 9.35
N GLY A 180 -17.94 -62.72 10.60
CA GLY A 180 -16.56 -62.43 11.01
C GLY A 180 -16.14 -60.95 10.97
N GLY A 181 -17.06 -60.05 10.61
CA GLY A 181 -16.86 -58.61 10.66
C GLY A 181 -16.20 -58.00 9.40
N PRO A 182 -16.01 -56.67 9.36
CA PRO A 182 -16.50 -55.72 10.36
C PRO A 182 -18.03 -55.66 10.38
N TRP A 183 -18.61 -55.39 11.55
CA TRP A 183 -20.05 -55.23 11.73
C TRP A 183 -20.39 -53.78 12.01
N ILE A 184 -21.44 -53.26 11.38
CA ILE A 184 -21.98 -51.93 11.66
C ILE A 184 -23.25 -52.12 12.48
N VAL A 185 -23.25 -51.55 13.68
CA VAL A 185 -24.40 -51.47 14.59
C VAL A 185 -25.04 -50.10 14.38
N GLU A 186 -26.25 -50.07 13.83
CA GLU A 186 -27.10 -48.88 13.75
C GLU A 186 -28.06 -48.85 14.95
N PHE A 187 -28.08 -47.76 15.69
CA PHE A 187 -28.99 -47.53 16.83
C PHE A 187 -30.28 -46.88 16.33
N LYS A 188 -31.42 -47.54 16.55
CA LYS A 188 -32.72 -47.23 15.96
C LYS A 188 -33.79 -47.08 17.04
N GLN A 189 -35.02 -46.79 16.62
CA GLN A 189 -36.22 -46.74 17.46
C GLN A 189 -36.02 -45.89 18.73
N SER A 190 -35.94 -46.51 19.90
CA SER A 190 -35.77 -45.81 21.19
C SER A 190 -34.45 -45.04 21.27
N PHE A 191 -33.44 -45.42 20.47
CA PHE A 191 -32.15 -44.77 20.32
C PHE A 191 -32.02 -43.92 19.05
N ALA A 192 -33.11 -43.73 18.28
CA ALA A 192 -33.06 -42.98 17.02
C ALA A 192 -32.70 -41.49 17.25
N ASN A 193 -31.75 -40.98 16.47
CA ASN A 193 -31.25 -39.60 16.51
C ASN A 193 -30.73 -39.15 17.89
N ILE A 194 -30.32 -40.07 18.76
CA ILE A 194 -29.71 -39.82 20.07
C ILE A 194 -28.25 -40.30 20.06
N ASP A 195 -27.36 -39.52 20.67
CA ASP A 195 -25.94 -39.87 20.86
C ASP A 195 -25.81 -41.00 21.91
N MET A 196 -25.23 -42.12 21.49
CA MET A 196 -25.10 -43.36 22.24
C MET A 196 -23.64 -43.58 22.67
N PRO A 197 -23.39 -44.08 23.89
CA PRO A 197 -22.03 -44.40 24.31
C PRO A 197 -21.35 -45.44 23.40
N THR A 198 -20.04 -45.26 23.16
CA THR A 198 -19.26 -46.20 22.34
C THR A 198 -19.23 -47.58 22.98
N LEU A 199 -19.54 -48.61 22.19
CA LEU A 199 -19.42 -50.01 22.61
C LEU A 199 -17.97 -50.31 23.04
N ALA A 200 -17.80 -51.08 24.11
CA ALA A 200 -16.49 -51.59 24.53
C ALA A 200 -16.33 -53.07 24.14
N MET A 201 -15.15 -53.46 23.65
CA MET A 201 -14.83 -54.84 23.24
C MET A 201 -13.78 -55.48 24.17
N ASP A 202 -14.04 -56.72 24.60
CA ASP A 202 -12.99 -57.62 25.11
C ASP A 202 -12.67 -58.69 24.06
N SER A 203 -11.42 -58.68 23.58
CA SER A 203 -10.89 -59.56 22.52
C SER A 203 -9.79 -60.51 23.01
N SER A 204 -9.58 -60.60 24.32
CA SER A 204 -8.49 -61.38 24.94
C SER A 204 -8.53 -62.89 24.65
N SER A 205 -9.70 -63.42 24.26
CA SER A 205 -9.93 -64.84 23.98
C SER A 205 -9.94 -65.18 22.48
N LEU A 206 -9.47 -64.27 21.60
CA LEU A 206 -9.32 -64.51 20.17
C LEU A 206 -7.94 -65.13 19.84
N THR A 207 -7.91 -66.09 18.93
CA THR A 207 -6.66 -66.60 18.35
C THR A 207 -6.27 -65.74 17.17
N ALA A 208 -5.16 -65.01 17.26
CA ALA A 208 -4.67 -64.13 16.21
C ALA A 208 -3.37 -64.72 15.64
N GLY A 209 -3.42 -65.21 14.41
CA GLY A 209 -2.33 -66.02 13.88
C GLY A 209 -2.16 -65.89 12.39
N THR A 210 -1.36 -64.91 11.95
CA THR A 210 -0.80 -64.86 10.60
C THR A 210 0.71 -64.63 10.70
N VAL A 211 1.50 -65.61 10.26
CA VAL A 211 2.91 -65.39 9.95
C VAL A 211 2.96 -64.90 8.52
N ASN A 212 3.37 -63.65 8.33
CA ASN A 212 3.55 -63.08 7.01
C ASN A 212 5.00 -63.25 6.59
N VAL A 213 5.21 -64.02 5.53
CA VAL A 213 6.51 -64.15 4.88
C VAL A 213 6.43 -63.48 3.53
N ILE A 214 7.32 -62.55 3.26
CA ILE A 214 7.35 -61.80 2.00
C ILE A 214 8.70 -61.97 1.34
N GLU A 215 8.69 -62.21 0.04
CA GLU A 215 9.88 -62.07 -0.78
C GLU A 215 10.17 -60.57 -0.93
N THR A 216 11.35 -60.14 -0.50
CA THR A 216 11.78 -58.72 -0.55
C THR A 216 12.81 -58.47 -1.65
N THR A 217 13.44 -59.53 -2.15
CA THR A 217 14.28 -59.48 -3.35
C THR A 217 14.01 -60.78 -4.08
N LYS A 218 13.48 -60.67 -5.30
CA LYS A 218 13.10 -61.84 -6.07
C LYS A 218 14.30 -62.51 -6.72
N GLY A 219 14.36 -63.83 -6.61
CA GLY A 219 15.26 -64.62 -7.43
C GLY A 219 14.84 -64.51 -8.90
N GLN A 220 15.69 -63.99 -9.80
CA GLN A 220 15.30 -63.81 -11.21
C GLN A 220 16.26 -64.47 -12.20
N SER A 221 15.67 -64.97 -13.29
CA SER A 221 16.34 -65.28 -14.57
C SER A 221 16.17 -64.07 -15.52
N GLY A 222 16.91 -63.96 -16.64
CA GLY A 222 16.99 -62.69 -17.42
C GLY A 222 15.79 -62.28 -18.35
N THR A 223 15.91 -61.18 -19.13
CA THR A 223 14.85 -60.35 -19.81
C THR A 223 14.76 -60.41 -21.37
N ASN A 224 13.73 -59.80 -22.02
CA ASN A 224 13.53 -59.62 -23.51
C ASN A 224 13.91 -58.22 -24.05
N GLU A 225 13.99 -58.02 -25.37
CA GLU A 225 14.31 -56.72 -26.01
C GLU A 225 13.08 -55.87 -26.42
N ILE A 226 13.16 -54.56 -26.23
CA ILE A 226 12.18 -53.55 -26.68
C ILE A 226 12.88 -52.46 -27.50
N VAL A 227 12.30 -52.03 -28.63
CA VAL A 227 12.78 -50.92 -29.44
C VAL A 227 11.73 -49.83 -29.66
N ARG A 228 12.14 -48.57 -29.73
CA ARG A 228 11.32 -47.40 -30.05
C ARG A 228 11.51 -46.96 -31.48
N VAL A 229 10.45 -46.91 -32.26
CA VAL A 229 10.40 -46.45 -33.65
C VAL A 229 9.73 -45.07 -33.74
N THR A 230 10.36 -44.12 -34.41
CA THR A 230 9.86 -42.75 -34.65
C THR A 230 9.62 -42.53 -36.13
N LEU A 231 8.43 -42.01 -36.46
CA LEU A 231 7.96 -41.66 -37.80
C LEU A 231 7.74 -40.15 -37.86
N ILE A 232 8.23 -39.47 -38.90
CA ILE A 232 8.08 -38.01 -39.07
C ILE A 232 7.56 -37.69 -40.47
N LYS A 233 6.57 -36.80 -40.57
CA LYS A 233 6.00 -36.30 -41.82
C LYS A 233 6.76 -35.06 -42.30
N SER A 234 7.32 -35.09 -43.52
CA SER A 234 8.05 -33.94 -44.09
C SER A 234 7.12 -32.76 -44.45
N SER A 235 7.61 -31.52 -44.31
CA SER A 235 6.82 -30.29 -44.46
C SER A 235 7.05 -29.51 -45.78
N SER A 236 7.94 -29.97 -46.69
CA SER A 236 8.34 -29.26 -47.91
C SER A 236 7.94 -29.92 -49.24
N THR A 237 6.99 -30.87 -49.23
CA THR A 237 6.46 -31.54 -50.42
C THR A 237 5.09 -30.99 -50.85
N PRO A 238 4.83 -30.76 -52.16
CA PRO A 238 3.49 -30.42 -52.64
C PRO A 238 2.49 -31.55 -52.34
N SER A 239 1.25 -31.17 -51.98
CA SER A 239 0.14 -32.09 -51.77
C SER A 239 -0.02 -33.07 -52.95
N GLY A 240 0.00 -34.37 -52.65
CA GLY A 240 -0.20 -35.44 -53.64
C GLY A 240 1.06 -36.14 -54.18
N THR A 241 2.23 -35.94 -53.56
CA THR A 241 3.39 -36.83 -53.81
C THR A 241 3.43 -37.93 -52.73
N PRO A 242 3.35 -39.22 -53.09
CA PRO A 242 3.40 -40.30 -52.10
C PRO A 242 4.82 -40.46 -51.52
N LEU A 243 4.94 -40.46 -50.19
CA LEU A 243 6.13 -40.79 -49.40
C LEU A 243 5.98 -42.22 -48.86
N GLU A 244 7.09 -42.96 -48.70
CA GLU A 244 7.06 -44.43 -48.57
C GLU A 244 7.97 -44.92 -47.41
N PHE A 245 7.38 -45.21 -46.23
CA PHE A 245 8.11 -45.69 -45.02
C PHE A 245 8.50 -47.17 -45.10
N VAL A 246 9.66 -47.54 -44.54
CA VAL A 246 10.18 -48.92 -44.53
C VAL A 246 10.67 -49.33 -43.14
N MET A 247 10.28 -50.53 -42.69
CA MET A 247 10.82 -51.21 -41.50
C MET A 247 11.40 -52.57 -41.88
N SER A 248 12.56 -52.94 -41.32
CA SER A 248 13.20 -54.24 -41.59
C SER A 248 13.92 -54.86 -40.38
N PHE A 249 14.08 -56.18 -40.42
CA PHE A 249 15.03 -56.93 -39.60
C PHE A 249 16.30 -57.21 -40.41
N GLY A 250 17.40 -56.54 -40.09
CA GLY A 250 18.65 -56.69 -40.84
C GLY A 250 18.51 -56.46 -42.35
N ALA A 251 19.58 -56.74 -43.10
CA ALA A 251 19.60 -56.48 -44.54
C ALA A 251 18.76 -57.52 -45.31
N GLY A 252 17.68 -57.07 -45.95
CA GLY A 252 16.89 -57.85 -46.90
C GLY A 252 15.67 -58.57 -46.33
N ASN A 253 15.32 -58.37 -45.05
CA ASN A 253 14.09 -58.89 -44.46
C ASN A 253 13.14 -57.76 -44.06
N THR A 254 12.48 -57.21 -45.08
CA THR A 254 11.53 -56.11 -44.95
C THR A 254 10.28 -56.57 -44.23
N ILE A 255 9.96 -55.88 -43.14
CA ILE A 255 8.75 -56.11 -42.35
C ILE A 255 7.56 -55.47 -43.06
N PHE A 256 7.71 -54.21 -43.45
CA PHE A 256 6.82 -53.51 -44.38
C PHE A 256 7.57 -52.41 -45.11
N GLU A 257 7.06 -52.03 -46.28
CA GLU A 257 7.48 -50.90 -47.10
C GLU A 257 6.21 -50.34 -47.78
N GLY A 258 6.26 -49.14 -48.35
CA GLY A 258 5.13 -48.66 -49.16
C GLY A 258 4.22 -47.64 -48.49
N LEU A 259 4.30 -47.52 -47.16
CA LEU A 259 3.17 -46.99 -46.38
C LEU A 259 3.30 -45.50 -46.12
N ASP A 260 2.17 -44.78 -46.18
CA ASP A 260 2.06 -43.37 -45.82
C ASP A 260 1.91 -43.22 -44.29
N PHE A 261 2.22 -42.01 -43.79
CA PHE A 261 2.12 -41.67 -42.38
C PHE A 261 0.72 -41.95 -41.81
N SER A 262 -0.35 -41.70 -42.56
CA SER A 262 -1.72 -41.97 -42.11
C SER A 262 -2.07 -43.46 -42.04
N GLU A 263 -1.33 -44.33 -42.72
CA GLU A 263 -1.51 -45.79 -42.68
C GLU A 263 -0.71 -46.44 -41.54
N LEU A 264 0.12 -45.65 -40.88
CA LEU A 264 0.91 -46.03 -39.71
C LEU A 264 0.56 -45.10 -38.54
N ASP A 265 -0.65 -44.55 -38.52
CA ASP A 265 -1.02 -43.48 -37.60
C ASP A 265 -1.38 -43.99 -36.20
N THR A 266 -1.81 -45.25 -36.11
CA THR A 266 -2.13 -45.94 -34.86
C THR A 266 -1.26 -47.18 -34.62
N ALA A 267 -1.13 -47.60 -33.35
CA ALA A 267 -0.37 -48.81 -32.99
C ALA A 267 -0.95 -50.09 -33.61
N ALA A 268 -2.26 -50.14 -33.79
CA ALA A 268 -2.93 -51.27 -34.43
C ALA A 268 -2.60 -51.33 -35.91
N GLU A 269 -2.59 -50.19 -36.59
CA GLU A 269 -2.17 -50.09 -37.99
C GLU A 269 -0.68 -50.39 -38.14
N PHE A 270 0.17 -49.87 -37.25
CA PHE A 270 1.60 -50.19 -37.23
C PHE A 270 1.86 -51.68 -36.95
N LYS A 271 1.18 -52.28 -35.97
CA LYS A 271 1.27 -53.72 -35.66
C LYS A 271 0.70 -54.57 -36.81
N ALA A 272 -0.37 -54.13 -37.46
CA ALA A 272 -0.95 -54.80 -38.62
C ALA A 272 0.01 -54.78 -39.81
N ALA A 273 0.66 -53.63 -40.05
CA ALA A 273 1.72 -53.51 -41.03
C ALA A 273 2.88 -54.46 -40.70
N MET A 274 3.30 -54.55 -39.43
CA MET A 274 4.34 -55.50 -39.01
C MET A 274 3.93 -56.96 -39.17
N SER A 275 2.67 -57.28 -38.90
CA SER A 275 2.14 -58.64 -38.94
C SER A 275 1.95 -59.18 -40.36
N ASN A 276 2.16 -58.36 -41.39
CA ASN A 276 2.28 -58.85 -42.75
C ASN A 276 3.55 -59.69 -42.97
N HIS A 277 4.57 -59.57 -42.11
CA HIS A 277 5.81 -60.34 -42.22
C HIS A 277 5.65 -61.79 -41.69
N PRO A 278 6.13 -62.83 -42.39
CA PRO A 278 5.84 -64.23 -42.03
C PRO A 278 6.32 -64.68 -40.63
N SER A 279 7.40 -64.08 -40.11
CA SER A 279 7.96 -64.42 -38.79
C SER A 279 7.42 -63.57 -37.66
N ILE A 280 6.67 -62.51 -38.00
CA ILE A 280 5.99 -61.67 -37.03
C ILE A 280 4.53 -62.08 -37.06
N ASN A 281 4.00 -62.36 -35.90
CA ASN A 281 2.58 -62.52 -35.77
C ASN A 281 2.15 -61.77 -34.51
N SER A 282 0.86 -61.80 -34.27
CA SER A 282 0.27 -61.15 -33.10
C SER A 282 0.81 -61.67 -31.75
N ALA A 283 1.53 -62.81 -31.70
CA ALA A 283 1.97 -63.47 -30.48
C ALA A 283 3.47 -63.37 -30.16
N ASN A 284 4.30 -62.79 -31.03
CA ASN A 284 5.75 -62.65 -30.79
C ASN A 284 6.28 -61.23 -31.03
N VAL A 285 5.39 -60.28 -31.25
CA VAL A 285 5.68 -58.86 -31.16
C VAL A 285 4.52 -58.12 -30.54
N ASP A 286 4.82 -57.13 -29.72
CA ASP A 286 3.86 -56.17 -29.22
C ASP A 286 4.28 -54.76 -29.60
N VAL A 287 3.32 -53.95 -30.02
CA VAL A 287 3.55 -52.58 -30.48
C VAL A 287 2.63 -51.63 -29.72
N THR A 288 3.20 -50.58 -29.19
CA THR A 288 2.51 -49.57 -28.38
C THR A 288 2.78 -48.19 -28.97
N LEU A 289 1.74 -47.37 -29.18
CA LEU A 289 1.90 -45.97 -29.58
C LEU A 289 2.30 -45.17 -28.35
N VAL A 290 3.47 -44.54 -28.42
CA VAL A 290 4.08 -43.76 -27.34
C VAL A 290 3.76 -42.28 -27.47
N ALA A 291 3.76 -41.73 -28.70
CA ALA A 291 3.46 -40.31 -28.92
C ALA A 291 2.85 -40.05 -30.30
N SER A 292 1.96 -39.06 -30.38
CA SER A 292 1.26 -38.67 -31.63
C SER A 292 1.10 -37.16 -31.76
N THR A 293 2.15 -36.47 -32.16
CA THR A 293 2.15 -35.02 -32.46
C THR A 293 1.84 -34.77 -33.93
N ALA A 294 1.48 -33.53 -34.31
CA ALA A 294 1.19 -33.20 -35.70
C ALA A 294 2.42 -33.49 -36.59
N GLY A 295 2.29 -34.50 -37.45
CA GLY A 295 3.38 -34.97 -38.30
C GLY A 295 4.44 -35.82 -37.61
N GLN A 296 4.21 -36.38 -36.42
CA GLN A 296 5.11 -37.38 -35.82
C GLN A 296 4.34 -38.49 -35.07
N ARG A 297 4.78 -39.75 -35.23
CA ARG A 297 4.34 -40.89 -34.40
C ARG A 297 5.56 -41.57 -33.80
N ILE A 298 5.45 -42.06 -32.56
CA ILE A 298 6.49 -42.84 -31.89
C ILE A 298 5.85 -44.12 -31.35
N TYR A 299 6.47 -45.27 -31.59
CA TYR A 299 6.02 -46.59 -31.15
C TYR A 299 7.09 -47.31 -30.35
N ASP A 300 6.71 -48.08 -29.33
CA ASP A 300 7.57 -49.08 -28.70
C ASP A 300 7.16 -50.47 -29.16
N VAL A 301 8.14 -51.28 -29.55
CA VAL A 301 8.01 -52.61 -30.13
C VAL A 301 8.78 -53.59 -29.26
N GLU A 302 8.08 -54.46 -28.55
CA GLU A 302 8.68 -55.53 -27.75
C GLU A 302 8.74 -56.84 -28.55
N PHE A 303 9.91 -57.45 -28.60
CA PHE A 303 10.11 -58.77 -29.21
C PHE A 303 9.94 -59.85 -28.15
N THR A 304 8.85 -60.58 -28.29
CA THR A 304 8.39 -61.56 -27.31
C THR A 304 8.40 -62.97 -27.90
N GLY A 305 8.03 -63.97 -27.09
CA GLY A 305 7.86 -65.35 -27.55
C GLY A 305 9.13 -65.92 -28.19
N SER A 306 9.02 -66.40 -29.42
CA SER A 306 10.16 -66.95 -30.16
C SER A 306 11.27 -65.94 -30.46
N LEU A 307 11.02 -64.65 -30.20
CA LEU A 307 11.99 -63.57 -30.36
C LEU A 307 12.50 -63.03 -29.00
N GLY A 308 12.02 -63.54 -27.86
CA GLY A 308 12.43 -63.08 -26.53
C GLY A 308 13.85 -63.49 -26.10
N GLY A 309 14.41 -62.83 -25.09
CA GLY A 309 15.71 -63.18 -24.48
C GLY A 309 16.96 -62.73 -25.24
N THR A 310 16.77 -62.11 -26.42
CA THR A 310 17.82 -61.73 -27.36
C THR A 310 17.55 -60.37 -27.98
N ASN A 311 18.61 -59.68 -28.41
CA ASN A 311 18.50 -58.42 -29.15
C ASN A 311 18.48 -58.64 -30.67
N TRP A 312 17.61 -57.92 -31.38
CA TRP A 312 17.36 -57.93 -32.81
C TRP A 312 17.78 -56.61 -33.45
N ALA A 313 18.46 -56.68 -34.59
CA ALA A 313 18.90 -55.49 -35.32
C ALA A 313 17.77 -54.90 -36.17
N ILE A 314 17.10 -53.87 -35.66
CA ILE A 314 15.94 -53.22 -36.29
C ILE A 314 16.38 -52.00 -37.10
N GLN A 315 15.77 -51.80 -38.26
CA GLN A 315 15.93 -50.58 -39.05
C GLN A 315 14.58 -49.98 -39.43
N PHE A 316 14.51 -48.65 -39.44
CA PHE A 316 13.34 -47.89 -39.86
C PHE A 316 13.78 -46.59 -40.54
N TYR A 317 13.32 -46.33 -41.76
CA TYR A 317 13.70 -45.14 -42.55
C TYR A 317 12.70 -44.82 -43.68
N GLU A 318 12.92 -43.71 -44.40
CA GLU A 318 12.14 -43.28 -45.58
C GLU A 318 12.96 -43.32 -46.87
N THR A 319 12.34 -43.73 -47.99
CA THR A 319 13.03 -43.98 -49.27
C THR A 319 13.24 -42.75 -50.16
N THR A 320 12.46 -41.68 -49.97
CA THR A 320 12.52 -40.48 -50.84
C THR A 320 13.57 -39.45 -50.40
N GLY A 321 14.14 -39.61 -49.20
CA GLY A 321 15.21 -38.75 -48.67
C GLY A 321 14.77 -37.37 -48.13
N TRP A 322 13.46 -37.08 -48.03
CA TRP A 322 12.94 -35.79 -47.58
C TRP A 322 12.39 -35.77 -46.14
N GLY A 323 12.18 -36.93 -45.51
CA GLY A 323 11.86 -37.06 -44.08
C GLY A 323 13.13 -37.18 -43.25
N ASN A 324 13.74 -36.05 -42.92
CA ASN A 324 14.93 -36.05 -42.08
C ASN A 324 14.52 -36.27 -40.60
N GLY A 325 14.66 -37.48 -40.07
CA GLY A 325 14.50 -37.77 -38.63
C GLY A 325 13.67 -39.00 -38.23
N SER A 326 13.10 -39.75 -39.17
CA SER A 326 12.48 -41.06 -38.90
C SER A 326 13.55 -42.11 -38.55
N GLY A 327 13.33 -42.97 -37.56
CA GLY A 327 14.36 -43.89 -37.06
C GLY A 327 13.91 -44.87 -35.97
N VAL A 328 14.81 -45.74 -35.51
CA VAL A 328 14.56 -46.71 -34.43
C VAL A 328 15.70 -46.72 -33.40
N SER A 329 15.39 -46.99 -32.13
CA SER A 329 16.35 -47.05 -31.02
C SER A 329 15.97 -48.14 -30.02
N THR A 330 16.92 -48.86 -29.42
CA THR A 330 16.61 -49.90 -28.42
C THR A 330 16.39 -49.29 -27.03
N LEU A 331 15.32 -49.70 -26.34
CA LEU A 331 14.96 -49.26 -24.98
C LEU A 331 15.34 -50.27 -23.88
N GLN A 332 15.18 -51.56 -24.17
CA GLN A 332 15.52 -52.63 -23.24
C GLN A 332 16.27 -53.71 -23.99
N ASN A 333 17.34 -54.24 -23.40
CA ASN A 333 18.07 -55.40 -23.92
C ASN A 333 17.52 -56.70 -23.32
N GLY A 334 17.64 -57.79 -24.07
CA GLY A 334 17.50 -59.14 -23.52
C GLY A 334 18.74 -59.60 -22.73
N SER A 335 18.55 -60.33 -21.62
CA SER A 335 19.62 -60.85 -20.74
C SER A 335 19.32 -62.28 -20.25
N ALA A 336 20.34 -63.04 -19.80
CA ALA A 336 20.21 -64.46 -19.45
C ALA A 336 20.64 -64.90 -18.03
N THR A 337 21.29 -64.06 -17.19
CA THR A 337 21.82 -64.46 -15.85
C THR A 337 21.43 -63.45 -14.74
N GLY A 338 20.69 -63.82 -13.68
CA GLY A 338 20.04 -62.89 -12.72
C GLY A 338 20.47 -62.94 -11.22
N THR A 339 19.56 -62.68 -10.26
CA THR A 339 19.83 -62.27 -8.84
C THR A 339 19.40 -63.27 -7.76
N ASP A 340 20.09 -63.32 -6.59
CA ASP A 340 19.74 -64.17 -5.41
C ASP A 340 18.48 -63.67 -4.67
N GLU A 341 17.74 -64.60 -4.06
CA GLU A 341 16.47 -64.30 -3.38
C GLU A 341 16.63 -64.00 -1.87
N ARG A 342 15.87 -63.02 -1.38
CA ARG A 342 15.72 -62.72 0.05
C ARG A 342 14.25 -62.70 0.46
N GLN A 343 13.91 -63.46 1.49
CA GLN A 343 12.58 -63.46 2.10
C GLN A 343 12.62 -62.93 3.54
N VAL A 344 11.55 -62.28 3.99
CA VAL A 344 11.40 -61.73 5.35
C VAL A 344 10.17 -62.33 6.02
N VAL A 345 10.36 -62.92 7.19
CA VAL A 345 9.32 -63.47 8.07
C VAL A 345 8.93 -62.42 9.10
N SER A 346 7.63 -62.19 9.28
CA SER A 346 7.07 -61.26 10.27
C SER A 346 5.83 -61.85 10.97
N LEU A 347 5.73 -61.70 12.29
CA LEU A 347 4.51 -62.04 13.03
C LEU A 347 3.59 -60.81 13.10
N LEU A 348 2.37 -60.92 12.58
CA LEU A 348 1.39 -59.82 12.58
C LEU A 348 0.50 -59.86 13.83
N GLY A 349 -0.04 -58.70 14.24
CA GLY A 349 -1.04 -58.61 15.32
C GLY A 349 -0.48 -58.44 16.75
N SER A 350 0.83 -58.25 16.93
CA SER A 350 1.49 -58.12 18.23
C SER A 350 1.18 -59.28 19.19
N PRO A 351 1.46 -60.54 18.79
CA PRO A 351 1.13 -61.70 19.61
C PRO A 351 1.79 -61.61 20.98
N SER A 352 1.01 -61.86 22.03
CA SER A 352 1.46 -61.81 23.42
C SER A 352 2.00 -63.15 23.94
N GLY A 353 1.87 -64.22 23.13
CA GLY A 353 2.37 -65.56 23.43
C GLY A 353 2.16 -66.56 22.29
N GLY A 354 2.62 -67.80 22.49
CA GLY A 354 2.43 -68.91 21.56
C GLY A 354 3.67 -69.28 20.73
N THR A 355 3.45 -70.11 19.71
CA THR A 355 4.50 -70.63 18.80
C THR A 355 4.06 -70.53 17.34
N PHE A 356 5.03 -70.46 16.43
CA PHE A 356 4.83 -70.55 14.99
C PHE A 356 5.74 -71.60 14.35
N THR A 357 5.45 -72.01 13.12
CA THR A 357 6.34 -72.90 12.34
C THR A 357 6.57 -72.31 10.96
N LEU A 358 7.75 -72.59 10.37
CA LEU A 358 8.06 -72.22 8.98
C LEU A 358 8.11 -73.48 8.12
N THR A 359 7.63 -73.38 6.89
CA THR A 359 7.62 -74.49 5.93
C THR A 359 8.31 -74.06 4.65
N TYR A 360 9.36 -74.79 4.28
CA TYR A 360 10.09 -74.60 3.02
C TYR A 360 9.96 -75.86 2.16
N SER A 361 9.45 -75.71 0.93
CA SER A 361 9.24 -76.79 -0.04
C SER A 361 8.64 -78.08 0.56
N GLY A 362 7.61 -77.92 1.41
CA GLY A 362 6.84 -79.02 2.00
C GLY A 362 7.44 -79.65 3.26
N GLN A 363 8.57 -79.16 3.77
CA GLN A 363 9.11 -79.56 5.07
C GLN A 363 8.95 -78.44 6.09
N THR A 364 8.42 -78.80 7.25
CA THR A 364 8.07 -77.86 8.31
C THR A 364 9.06 -77.95 9.45
N THR A 365 9.51 -76.81 9.96
CA THR A 365 10.37 -76.74 11.13
C THR A 365 9.65 -77.29 12.36
N THR A 366 10.40 -77.66 13.39
CA THR A 366 9.80 -77.77 14.73
C THR A 366 9.24 -76.42 15.19
N ALA A 367 8.35 -76.42 16.19
CA ALA A 367 7.74 -75.20 16.71
C ALA A 367 8.80 -74.19 17.19
N ILE A 368 8.66 -72.95 16.72
CA ILE A 368 9.51 -71.80 17.03
C ILE A 368 8.72 -70.87 17.96
N ALA A 369 9.31 -70.47 19.08
CA ALA A 369 8.66 -69.54 20.01
C ALA A 369 8.44 -68.16 19.36
N TYR A 370 7.33 -67.47 19.67
CA TYR A 370 7.00 -66.14 19.11
C TYR A 370 8.12 -65.10 19.28
N ASN A 371 9.01 -65.29 20.25
CA ASN A 371 10.13 -64.40 20.60
C ASN A 371 11.53 -64.97 20.30
N ALA A 372 11.67 -65.96 19.40
CA ALA A 372 12.95 -66.59 19.08
C ALA A 372 14.02 -65.62 18.52
N ASN A 373 15.31 -65.92 18.70
CA ASN A 373 16.40 -65.16 18.06
C ASN A 373 16.73 -65.72 16.65
N ALA A 374 17.41 -64.93 15.80
CA ALA A 374 17.72 -65.33 14.42
C ALA A 374 18.50 -66.66 14.31
N ALA A 375 19.44 -66.92 15.21
CA ALA A 375 20.20 -68.18 15.21
C ALA A 375 19.29 -69.41 15.44
N THR A 376 18.27 -69.26 16.29
CA THR A 376 17.28 -70.32 16.55
C THR A 376 16.42 -70.57 15.31
N VAL A 377 16.03 -69.50 14.60
CA VAL A 377 15.27 -69.60 13.34
C VAL A 377 16.13 -70.22 12.23
N GLN A 378 17.40 -69.82 12.10
CA GLN A 378 18.34 -70.40 11.13
C GLN A 378 18.55 -71.89 11.38
N ALA A 379 18.84 -72.28 12.62
CA ALA A 379 19.03 -73.68 12.97
C ALA A 379 17.77 -74.51 12.71
N ALA A 380 16.58 -73.93 12.90
CA ALA A 380 15.32 -74.61 12.58
C ALA A 380 15.15 -74.84 11.07
N LEU A 381 15.58 -73.91 10.22
CA LEU A 381 15.53 -74.03 8.76
C LEU A 381 16.62 -74.98 8.21
N GLU A 382 17.87 -74.88 8.68
CA GLU A 382 18.96 -75.80 8.30
C GLU A 382 18.76 -77.24 8.80
N ALA A 383 17.84 -77.45 9.75
CA ALA A 383 17.44 -78.79 10.18
C ALA A 383 16.46 -79.47 9.20
N LEU A 384 15.89 -78.75 8.22
CA LEU A 384 15.04 -79.33 7.18
C LEU A 384 15.92 -80.12 6.20
N ALA A 385 15.45 -81.30 5.78
CA ALA A 385 16.29 -82.18 4.95
C ALA A 385 16.56 -81.64 3.52
N ASN A 386 15.86 -80.58 3.11
CA ASN A 386 15.96 -79.91 1.80
C ASN A 386 16.68 -78.55 1.86
N ILE A 387 17.21 -78.15 3.01
CA ILE A 387 18.07 -76.98 3.15
C ILE A 387 19.40 -77.47 3.73
N GLY A 388 20.48 -77.37 2.95
CA GLY A 388 21.81 -77.72 3.41
C GLY A 388 22.38 -76.65 4.35
N SER A 389 23.42 -77.03 5.12
CA SER A 389 24.13 -76.06 5.95
C SER A 389 24.80 -75.00 5.06
N GLY A 390 24.49 -73.73 5.32
CA GLY A 390 24.95 -72.59 4.53
C GLY A 390 24.09 -72.25 3.30
N ASP A 391 22.99 -72.96 3.03
CA ASP A 391 22.04 -72.61 1.96
C ASP A 391 21.09 -71.47 2.37
N VAL A 392 21.02 -71.14 3.67
CA VAL A 392 20.27 -69.99 4.19
C VAL A 392 21.09 -69.22 5.23
N VAL A 393 20.91 -67.90 5.25
CA VAL A 393 21.47 -67.02 6.29
C VAL A 393 20.33 -66.20 6.90
N VAL A 394 20.11 -66.31 8.22
CA VAL A 394 19.04 -65.59 8.91
C VAL A 394 19.58 -64.45 9.77
N SER A 395 18.98 -63.27 9.65
CA SER A 395 19.29 -62.07 10.43
C SER A 395 18.02 -61.43 11.02
N GLY A 396 18.18 -60.50 11.97
CA GLY A 396 17.04 -59.82 12.65
C GLY A 396 16.69 -60.37 14.04
N THR A 397 15.57 -59.92 14.60
CA THR A 397 15.06 -60.30 15.95
C THR A 397 13.54 -60.30 15.96
N ALA A 398 12.91 -61.13 16.81
CA ALA A 398 11.47 -61.17 16.95
C ALA A 398 10.82 -59.76 17.08
N PRO A 399 9.70 -59.50 16.40
CA PRO A 399 8.90 -60.44 15.61
C PRO A 399 9.29 -60.53 14.11
N ILE A 400 10.47 -60.04 13.68
CA ILE A 400 10.87 -59.98 12.25
C ILE A 400 12.25 -60.59 11.99
N TRP A 401 12.36 -61.47 11.00
CA TRP A 401 13.61 -62.10 10.58
C TRP A 401 13.77 -62.06 9.04
N SER A 402 14.99 -61.81 8.55
CA SER A 402 15.34 -61.83 7.13
C SER A 402 16.15 -63.08 6.81
N ILE A 403 15.84 -63.74 5.69
CA ILE A 403 16.39 -65.01 5.21
C ILE A 403 16.93 -64.78 3.80
N ASP A 404 18.25 -64.85 3.65
CA ASP A 404 18.94 -64.81 2.35
C ASP A 404 19.21 -66.25 1.87
N PHE A 405 18.79 -66.58 0.64
CA PHE A 405 19.02 -67.89 0.03
C PHE A 405 20.35 -67.89 -0.74
N ALA A 406 21.23 -68.78 -0.31
CA ALA A 406 22.62 -68.85 -0.76
C ALA A 406 22.98 -70.30 -1.15
N GLY A 407 24.25 -70.54 -1.45
CA GLY A 407 24.76 -71.88 -1.72
C GLY A 407 24.05 -72.52 -2.92
N ALA A 408 23.44 -73.69 -2.70
CA ALA A 408 22.73 -74.42 -3.76
C ALA A 408 21.43 -73.73 -4.22
N LEU A 409 20.93 -72.76 -3.46
CA LEU A 409 19.67 -72.05 -3.68
C LEU A 409 19.86 -70.62 -4.22
N ALA A 410 21.09 -70.24 -4.60
CA ALA A 410 21.40 -68.95 -5.19
C ALA A 410 20.78 -68.75 -6.60
N ALA A 411 20.52 -67.49 -6.95
CA ALA A 411 20.02 -66.96 -8.22
C ALA A 411 18.79 -67.65 -8.82
N GLN A 412 17.99 -68.25 -7.94
CA GLN A 412 16.76 -68.96 -8.29
C GLN A 412 15.60 -68.29 -7.58
N ASP A 413 14.47 -68.23 -8.29
CA ASP A 413 13.15 -68.00 -7.69
C ASP A 413 12.83 -69.24 -6.85
N VAL A 414 13.17 -69.20 -5.57
CA VAL A 414 12.91 -70.27 -4.62
C VAL A 414 11.49 -70.14 -4.04
N PRO A 415 10.85 -71.25 -3.64
CA PRO A 415 9.52 -71.16 -3.07
C PRO A 415 9.49 -70.28 -1.82
N LEU A 416 8.51 -69.36 -1.78
CA LEU A 416 8.22 -68.57 -0.59
C LEU A 416 8.01 -69.49 0.62
N ILE A 417 8.79 -69.29 1.68
CA ILE A 417 8.57 -69.94 2.96
C ILE A 417 7.18 -69.55 3.42
N THR A 418 6.37 -70.52 3.81
CA THR A 418 5.10 -70.24 4.46
C THR A 418 5.25 -70.37 5.96
N GLY A 419 4.55 -69.53 6.70
CA GLY A 419 4.51 -69.62 8.15
C GLY A 419 3.11 -69.95 8.65
N ASP A 420 3.03 -70.80 9.67
CA ASP A 420 1.79 -71.07 10.39
C ASP A 420 1.86 -70.45 11.78
N GLY A 421 0.96 -69.50 12.02
CA GLY A 421 0.82 -68.77 13.29
C GLY A 421 -0.44 -69.16 14.06
N SER A 422 -1.14 -70.23 13.69
CA SER A 422 -2.42 -70.65 14.30
C SER A 422 -2.37 -70.85 15.81
N ASN A 423 -1.17 -71.09 16.37
CA ASN A 423 -0.94 -71.23 17.81
C ASN A 423 -0.46 -69.93 18.49
N LEU A 424 -0.64 -68.77 17.85
CA LEU A 424 -0.39 -67.45 18.43
C LEU A 424 -1.65 -66.93 19.15
N THR A 425 -1.43 -66.20 20.24
CA THR A 425 -2.51 -65.65 21.09
C THR A 425 -2.41 -64.13 21.22
N GLY A 426 -3.55 -63.45 21.20
CA GLY A 426 -3.71 -62.01 21.49
C GLY A 426 -3.64 -61.07 20.28
N GLY A 427 -4.31 -59.91 20.38
CA GLY A 427 -4.37 -58.80 19.41
C GLY A 427 -5.28 -57.66 19.93
N VAL A 428 -5.39 -56.53 19.22
CA VAL A 428 -6.27 -55.39 19.61
C VAL A 428 -7.41 -55.24 18.61
N GLY A 429 -8.66 -55.42 19.05
CA GLY A 429 -9.87 -55.08 18.27
C GLY A 429 -10.25 -53.61 18.42
N THR A 430 -11.03 -53.07 17.49
CA THR A 430 -11.40 -51.64 17.48
C THR A 430 -12.91 -51.43 17.35
N ILE A 431 -13.40 -50.35 17.96
CA ILE A 431 -14.77 -49.85 17.81
C ILE A 431 -14.68 -48.36 17.47
N GLU A 432 -15.36 -47.96 16.41
CA GLU A 432 -15.36 -46.59 15.91
C GLU A 432 -16.79 -46.11 15.65
N THR A 433 -17.13 -44.89 16.09
CA THR A 433 -18.38 -44.24 15.69
C THR A 433 -18.25 -43.75 14.24
N THR A 434 -18.96 -44.42 13.34
CA THR A 434 -18.93 -44.16 11.89
C THR A 434 -19.96 -43.12 11.44
N GLN A 435 -20.98 -42.85 12.26
CA GLN A 435 -21.97 -41.81 12.02
C GLN A 435 -22.50 -41.30 13.37
N LEU A 436 -22.39 -40.00 13.64
CA LEU A 436 -22.99 -39.36 14.83
C LEU A 436 -24.50 -39.19 14.66
N ALA A 437 -25.22 -39.19 15.78
CA ALA A 437 -26.64 -38.87 15.79
C ALA A 437 -26.92 -37.37 15.57
N ALA A 438 -27.99 -37.05 14.85
CA ALA A 438 -28.42 -35.66 14.62
C ALA A 438 -29.95 -35.55 14.56
N ALA A 439 -30.52 -34.55 15.26
CA ALA A 439 -31.96 -34.28 15.24
C ALA A 439 -32.41 -33.60 13.92
N PRO A 440 -33.65 -33.81 13.47
CA PRO A 440 -34.17 -33.15 12.27
C PRO A 440 -34.38 -31.64 12.49
N ILE A 441 -34.14 -30.83 11.45
CA ILE A 441 -34.42 -29.38 11.43
C ILE A 441 -35.28 -29.02 10.22
N ASN A 442 -36.23 -28.09 10.42
CA ASN A 442 -37.05 -27.54 9.35
C ASN A 442 -36.28 -26.48 8.55
N GLU A 443 -36.63 -26.33 7.26
CA GLU A 443 -36.07 -25.26 6.43
C GLU A 443 -36.69 -23.91 6.77
N LYS A 444 -35.83 -22.88 6.78
CA LYS A 444 -36.21 -21.47 6.94
C LYS A 444 -35.78 -20.66 5.74
N GLN A 445 -36.70 -19.86 5.19
CA GLN A 445 -36.42 -18.87 4.16
C GLN A 445 -36.75 -17.48 4.68
N THR A 446 -35.92 -16.49 4.34
CA THR A 446 -36.11 -15.09 4.72
C THR A 446 -36.53 -14.27 3.51
N VAL A 447 -37.61 -13.51 3.66
CA VAL A 447 -38.17 -12.59 2.68
C VAL A 447 -37.89 -11.16 3.15
N SER A 448 -37.24 -10.35 2.32
CA SER A 448 -36.93 -8.94 2.63
C SER A 448 -37.25 -8.03 1.44
N LEU A 449 -37.73 -6.82 1.76
CA LEU A 449 -37.98 -5.76 0.78
C LEU A 449 -36.76 -4.82 0.71
N SER A 450 -36.56 -4.14 -0.42
CA SER A 450 -35.50 -3.13 -0.55
C SER A 450 -35.61 -2.00 0.51
N PRO A 451 -34.49 -1.44 1.01
CA PRO A 451 -34.47 -0.45 2.10
C PRO A 451 -35.22 0.88 1.85
N GLY A 452 -35.74 1.13 0.65
CA GLY A 452 -36.51 2.33 0.31
C GLY A 452 -38.03 2.13 0.19
N VAL A 453 -38.58 0.91 0.32
CA VAL A 453 -40.01 0.68 0.07
C VAL A 453 -40.90 1.44 1.07
N THR A 454 -41.73 2.37 0.56
CA THR A 454 -42.67 3.19 1.36
C THR A 454 -44.15 2.91 1.04
N GLY A 455 -44.44 2.06 0.05
CA GLY A 455 -45.80 1.77 -0.39
C GLY A 455 -45.91 0.53 -1.29
N GLY A 456 -47.14 0.17 -1.66
CA GLY A 456 -47.42 -0.88 -2.63
C GLY A 456 -47.66 -2.29 -2.06
N THR A 457 -47.62 -3.28 -2.94
CA THR A 457 -47.82 -4.71 -2.63
C THR A 457 -46.80 -5.59 -3.36
N PHE A 458 -46.52 -6.78 -2.82
CA PHE A 458 -45.70 -7.81 -3.44
C PHE A 458 -46.42 -9.16 -3.44
N THR A 459 -45.93 -10.15 -4.19
CA THR A 459 -46.42 -11.54 -4.10
C THR A 459 -45.26 -12.51 -3.85
N LEU A 460 -45.57 -13.68 -3.27
CA LEU A 460 -44.62 -14.78 -3.12
C LEU A 460 -45.09 -15.97 -3.96
N THR A 461 -44.17 -16.63 -4.65
CA THR A 461 -44.45 -17.83 -5.45
C THR A 461 -43.67 -19.02 -4.91
N TYR A 462 -44.39 -20.10 -4.57
CA TYR A 462 -43.81 -21.37 -4.16
C TYR A 462 -44.29 -22.51 -5.07
N ALA A 463 -43.34 -23.24 -5.66
CA ALA A 463 -43.58 -24.38 -6.55
C ALA A 463 -44.68 -24.13 -7.60
N GLY A 464 -44.68 -22.93 -8.21
CA GLY A 464 -45.59 -22.53 -9.28
C GLY A 464 -46.96 -22.01 -8.84
N GLN A 465 -47.24 -21.89 -7.53
CA GLN A 465 -48.43 -21.20 -7.01
C GLN A 465 -48.04 -19.87 -6.37
N THR A 466 -48.78 -18.81 -6.68
CA THR A 466 -48.51 -17.43 -6.25
C THR A 466 -49.56 -16.99 -5.25
N THR A 467 -49.14 -16.32 -4.18
CA THR A 467 -50.04 -15.76 -3.17
C THR A 467 -50.91 -14.65 -3.77
N ALA A 468 -52.00 -14.29 -3.08
CA ALA A 468 -52.61 -12.98 -3.30
C ALA A 468 -51.62 -11.85 -2.96
N ALA A 469 -51.91 -10.62 -3.41
CA ALA A 469 -51.08 -9.45 -3.13
C ALA A 469 -50.94 -9.21 -1.62
N ILE A 470 -49.69 -9.11 -1.14
CA ILE A 470 -49.31 -8.87 0.24
C ILE A 470 -48.86 -7.42 0.38
N SER A 471 -49.37 -6.69 1.36
CA SER A 471 -48.98 -5.30 1.60
C SER A 471 -47.51 -5.16 1.98
N TYR A 472 -46.83 -4.11 1.49
CA TYR A 472 -45.46 -3.78 1.89
C TYR A 472 -45.28 -3.68 3.43
N ALA A 473 -46.33 -3.28 4.17
CA ALA A 473 -46.32 -3.11 5.61
C ALA A 473 -46.95 -4.30 6.37
N ALA A 474 -47.12 -5.46 5.71
CA ALA A 474 -47.76 -6.64 6.28
C ALA A 474 -47.08 -7.09 7.59
N ALA A 475 -47.88 -7.51 8.57
CA ALA A 475 -47.38 -8.24 9.73
C ALA A 475 -47.06 -9.69 9.35
N ALA A 476 -46.18 -10.35 10.09
CA ALA A 476 -45.80 -11.75 9.84
C ALA A 476 -47.01 -12.69 9.68
N ALA A 477 -48.06 -12.54 10.51
CA ALA A 477 -49.29 -13.34 10.42
C ALA A 477 -50.06 -13.16 9.09
N THR A 478 -49.96 -12.00 8.46
CA THR A 478 -50.57 -11.76 7.14
C THR A 478 -49.79 -12.49 6.04
N VAL A 479 -48.47 -12.54 6.14
CA VAL A 479 -47.61 -13.30 5.23
C VAL A 479 -47.83 -14.81 5.41
N GLU A 480 -47.94 -15.27 6.67
CA GLU A 480 -48.28 -16.65 7.04
C GLU A 480 -49.61 -17.08 6.40
N THR A 481 -50.67 -16.31 6.63
CA THR A 481 -51.99 -16.57 6.06
C THR A 481 -51.93 -16.61 4.53
N ALA A 482 -51.17 -15.72 3.89
CA ALA A 482 -51.04 -15.69 2.44
C ALA A 482 -50.36 -16.96 1.90
N LEU A 483 -49.31 -17.45 2.57
CA LEU A 483 -48.60 -18.67 2.18
C LEU A 483 -49.43 -19.94 2.42
N GLU A 484 -50.15 -20.04 3.53
CA GLU A 484 -51.03 -21.19 3.85
C GLU A 484 -52.28 -21.28 2.96
N THR A 485 -52.58 -20.26 2.16
CA THR A 485 -53.63 -20.36 1.12
C THR A 485 -53.17 -21.09 -0.13
N LEU A 486 -51.86 -21.28 -0.33
CA LEU A 486 -51.33 -22.06 -1.43
C LEU A 486 -51.61 -23.54 -1.18
N SER A 487 -52.22 -24.24 -2.13
CA SER A 487 -52.63 -25.64 -1.95
C SER A 487 -51.47 -26.63 -1.80
N ASN A 488 -50.24 -26.18 -2.03
CA ASN A 488 -49.00 -26.92 -1.87
C ASN A 488 -48.22 -26.57 -0.57
N ILE A 489 -48.80 -25.73 0.29
CA ILE A 489 -48.29 -25.41 1.63
C ILE A 489 -49.38 -25.73 2.66
N ASP A 490 -49.14 -26.72 3.51
CA ASP A 490 -50.09 -27.13 4.56
C ASP A 490 -49.95 -26.29 5.84
N ALA A 491 -48.71 -26.05 6.28
CA ALA A 491 -48.41 -25.24 7.46
C ALA A 491 -47.04 -24.54 7.32
N VAL A 492 -46.98 -23.27 7.69
CA VAL A 492 -45.73 -22.50 7.85
C VAL A 492 -45.81 -21.68 9.13
N ALA A 493 -44.67 -21.42 9.76
CA ALA A 493 -44.59 -20.42 10.83
C ALA A 493 -43.81 -19.21 10.33
N VAL A 494 -44.42 -18.02 10.35
CA VAL A 494 -43.77 -16.78 9.91
C VAL A 494 -43.49 -15.85 11.08
N SER A 495 -42.27 -15.35 11.17
CA SER A 495 -41.84 -14.39 12.21
C SER A 495 -41.15 -13.17 11.59
N GLY A 496 -41.14 -12.02 12.28
CA GLY A 496 -40.57 -10.77 11.78
C GLY A 496 -41.41 -9.55 12.13
N SER A 497 -40.85 -8.36 11.94
CA SER A 497 -41.56 -7.09 12.14
C SER A 497 -42.57 -6.82 11.01
N SER A 498 -43.56 -5.97 11.27
CA SER A 498 -44.40 -5.43 10.18
C SER A 498 -43.52 -4.67 9.19
N GLY A 499 -43.64 -5.00 7.90
CA GLY A 499 -42.76 -4.47 6.85
C GLY A 499 -41.49 -5.29 6.57
N GLY A 500 -41.31 -6.40 7.30
CA GLY A 500 -40.20 -7.31 7.12
C GLY A 500 -38.93 -6.90 7.89
N PRO A 501 -37.82 -7.65 7.72
CA PRO A 501 -37.77 -8.93 7.01
C PRO A 501 -38.60 -10.02 7.73
N TRP A 502 -39.14 -10.96 6.97
CA TRP A 502 -39.92 -12.09 7.48
C TRP A 502 -39.15 -13.40 7.33
N VAL A 503 -39.14 -14.23 8.38
CA VAL A 503 -38.57 -15.57 8.37
C VAL A 503 -39.73 -16.57 8.32
N VAL A 504 -39.78 -17.37 7.26
CA VAL A 504 -40.76 -18.42 7.00
C VAL A 504 -40.12 -19.77 7.32
N GLU A 505 -40.62 -20.46 8.34
CA GLU A 505 -40.25 -21.83 8.67
C GLU A 505 -41.28 -22.81 8.08
N PHE A 506 -40.82 -23.74 7.24
CA PHE A 506 -41.68 -24.72 6.58
C PHE A 506 -42.01 -25.89 7.53
N GLN A 507 -43.30 -26.13 7.76
CA GLN A 507 -43.83 -27.12 8.70
C GLN A 507 -44.77 -28.12 8.01
N GLY A 508 -45.48 -28.92 8.80
CA GLY A 508 -46.45 -29.89 8.31
C GLY A 508 -45.82 -30.90 7.35
N SER A 509 -46.43 -31.08 6.19
CA SER A 509 -45.92 -31.99 5.15
C SER A 509 -44.57 -31.59 4.53
N LEU A 510 -44.11 -30.35 4.76
CA LEU A 510 -42.82 -29.83 4.30
C LEU A 510 -41.76 -29.80 5.42
N ALA A 511 -42.11 -30.23 6.63
CA ALA A 511 -41.18 -30.30 7.76
C ALA A 511 -40.00 -31.23 7.44
N SER A 512 -38.79 -30.82 7.84
CA SER A 512 -37.54 -31.59 7.64
C SER A 512 -37.23 -31.98 6.19
N THR A 513 -37.85 -31.30 5.21
CA THR A 513 -37.57 -31.47 3.78
C THR A 513 -36.93 -30.22 3.21
N ASN A 514 -35.93 -30.39 2.33
CA ASN A 514 -35.32 -29.27 1.62
C ASN A 514 -36.35 -28.78 0.57
N VAL A 515 -36.80 -27.56 0.72
CA VAL A 515 -37.87 -26.97 -0.10
C VAL A 515 -37.28 -26.01 -1.13
N ALA A 516 -37.95 -25.86 -2.27
CA ALA A 516 -37.49 -24.92 -3.29
C ALA A 516 -37.53 -23.47 -2.76
N LEU A 517 -36.55 -22.65 -3.13
CA LEU A 517 -36.54 -21.23 -2.80
C LEU A 517 -37.80 -20.56 -3.37
N MET A 518 -38.58 -19.89 -2.52
CA MET A 518 -39.69 -19.07 -3.00
C MET A 518 -39.14 -17.89 -3.80
N SER A 519 -39.84 -17.47 -4.85
CA SER A 519 -39.54 -16.21 -5.54
C SER A 519 -40.49 -15.12 -5.07
N GLY A 520 -39.98 -13.91 -4.90
CA GLY A 520 -40.80 -12.72 -4.68
C GLY A 520 -40.97 -11.93 -5.97
N ASP A 521 -42.14 -11.34 -6.15
CA ASP A 521 -42.42 -10.36 -7.21
C ASP A 521 -42.80 -9.03 -6.55
N GLY A 522 -41.94 -8.03 -6.75
CA GLY A 522 -42.04 -6.70 -6.19
C GLY A 522 -42.49 -5.63 -7.18
N ASP A 523 -42.94 -6.00 -8.38
CA ASP A 523 -43.29 -5.07 -9.47
C ASP A 523 -44.39 -4.04 -9.10
N SER A 524 -45.10 -4.25 -7.98
CA SER A 524 -46.12 -3.34 -7.45
C SER A 524 -45.70 -2.62 -6.15
N LEU A 525 -44.42 -2.64 -5.78
CA LEU A 525 -43.83 -1.88 -4.67
C LEU A 525 -43.40 -0.48 -5.11
N THR A 526 -43.49 0.50 -4.21
CA THR A 526 -43.16 1.91 -4.48
C THR A 526 -42.21 2.49 -3.42
N GLY A 527 -41.31 3.39 -3.80
CA GLY A 527 -40.60 4.28 -2.86
C GLY A 527 -39.06 4.23 -2.83
N ASP A 528 -38.39 3.46 -3.70
CA ASP A 528 -36.92 3.30 -3.65
C ASP A 528 -36.18 4.36 -4.49
N ASP A 529 -35.23 5.07 -3.89
CA ASP A 529 -34.61 6.30 -4.39
C ASP A 529 -33.37 6.07 -5.29
N SER A 530 -33.33 5.06 -6.18
CA SER A 530 -32.11 4.87 -7.03
C SER A 530 -32.39 4.44 -8.48
N GLN A 531 -32.30 5.40 -9.40
CA GLN A 531 -31.98 5.16 -10.82
C GLN A 531 -30.46 4.97 -10.97
N THR A 532 -30.00 4.35 -12.06
CA THR A 532 -28.57 4.41 -12.45
C THR A 532 -28.43 5.09 -13.80
N LEU A 533 -27.88 6.31 -13.80
CA LEU A 533 -27.42 7.01 -14.99
C LEU A 533 -25.91 6.78 -15.13
N THR A 534 -25.52 5.99 -16.12
CA THR A 534 -24.10 5.71 -16.41
C THR A 534 -23.54 6.76 -17.35
N VAL A 535 -22.45 7.41 -16.95
CA VAL A 535 -21.74 8.44 -17.72
C VAL A 535 -20.44 7.85 -18.27
N THR A 536 -20.32 7.76 -19.58
CA THR A 536 -19.16 7.19 -20.29
C THR A 536 -18.52 8.25 -21.18
N THR A 537 -17.21 8.51 -21.01
CA THR A 537 -16.49 9.37 -21.95
C THR A 537 -16.11 8.58 -23.21
N LEU A 538 -16.67 8.95 -24.35
CA LEU A 538 -16.41 8.33 -25.65
C LEU A 538 -15.16 8.92 -26.32
N VAL A 539 -14.94 10.22 -26.15
CA VAL A 539 -13.81 10.93 -26.73
C VAL A 539 -13.21 11.82 -25.66
N THR A 540 -11.93 11.60 -25.37
CA THR A 540 -11.16 12.52 -24.52
C THR A 540 -10.86 13.80 -25.27
N PRO A 541 -10.98 14.97 -24.61
CA PRO A 541 -10.60 16.23 -25.23
C PRO A 541 -9.09 16.24 -25.50
N THR A 542 -8.71 16.81 -26.63
CA THR A 542 -7.30 17.09 -26.98
C THR A 542 -7.22 18.48 -27.59
N GLY A 543 -6.04 19.07 -27.65
CA GLY A 543 -5.87 20.35 -28.30
C GLY A 543 -4.56 21.03 -27.95
N PRO A 544 -4.31 22.21 -28.52
CA PRO A 544 -3.04 22.92 -28.39
C PRO A 544 -2.72 23.34 -26.95
N HIS A 545 -3.73 23.37 -26.08
CA HIS A 545 -3.62 23.87 -24.70
C HIS A 545 -3.53 22.78 -23.62
N HIS A 546 -3.39 21.52 -24.02
CA HIS A 546 -3.35 20.36 -23.11
C HIS A 546 -1.91 19.96 -22.78
N TRP A 547 -1.50 20.15 -21.53
CA TRP A 547 -0.17 19.71 -21.06
C TRP A 547 0.05 18.20 -21.30
N ASP A 548 -0.99 17.42 -21.08
CA ASP A 548 -1.01 15.96 -21.12
C ASP A 548 -1.25 15.37 -22.52
N GLU A 549 -1.25 16.21 -23.56
CA GLU A 549 -1.33 15.75 -24.95
C GLU A 549 0.08 15.53 -25.52
N PRO A 550 0.50 14.28 -25.82
CA PRO A 550 1.83 14.00 -26.34
C PRO A 550 2.18 14.81 -27.59
N ALA A 551 1.20 15.07 -28.47
CA ALA A 551 1.43 15.82 -29.70
C ALA A 551 1.87 17.28 -29.48
N ASN A 552 1.65 17.86 -28.29
CA ASN A 552 2.12 19.22 -27.96
C ASN A 552 3.61 19.29 -27.61
N TRP A 553 4.29 18.15 -27.49
CA TRP A 553 5.71 18.07 -27.17
C TRP A 553 6.53 17.71 -28.40
N ASP A 554 7.74 18.25 -28.52
CA ASP A 554 8.68 17.99 -29.63
C ASP A 554 9.05 16.51 -29.79
N GLN A 555 9.05 15.76 -28.70
CA GLN A 555 9.32 14.32 -28.68
C GLN A 555 8.06 13.44 -28.79
N ALA A 556 6.88 14.04 -29.00
CA ALA A 556 5.60 13.33 -29.03
C ALA A 556 5.35 12.48 -27.76
N SER A 557 5.82 12.94 -26.60
CA SER A 557 5.68 12.30 -25.29
C SER A 557 5.42 13.37 -24.22
N VAL A 558 4.58 13.07 -23.24
CA VAL A 558 4.33 13.97 -22.10
C VAL A 558 5.50 13.90 -21.10
N PRO A 559 5.92 15.02 -20.48
CA PRO A 559 6.99 15.02 -19.48
C PRO A 559 6.73 14.04 -18.33
N ALA A 560 7.75 13.25 -17.99
CA ALA A 560 7.73 12.34 -16.85
C ALA A 560 8.68 12.81 -15.75
N SER A 561 8.65 12.13 -14.60
CA SER A 561 9.55 12.46 -13.49
C SER A 561 11.03 12.37 -13.91
N ALA A 562 11.84 13.30 -13.41
CA ALA A 562 13.25 13.49 -13.75
C ALA A 562 13.55 13.98 -15.19
N ASP A 563 12.55 14.37 -15.97
CA ASP A 563 12.79 15.04 -17.26
C ASP A 563 13.04 16.54 -17.09
N ASP A 564 13.71 17.12 -18.08
CA ASP A 564 13.90 18.56 -18.22
C ASP A 564 12.84 19.10 -19.17
N VAL A 565 12.13 20.15 -18.75
CA VAL A 565 11.09 20.78 -19.55
C VAL A 565 11.49 22.20 -19.90
N ARG A 566 11.34 22.57 -21.17
CA ARG A 566 11.56 23.93 -21.64
C ARG A 566 10.35 24.48 -22.39
N LEU A 567 9.88 25.64 -21.95
CA LEU A 567 8.87 26.45 -22.63
C LEU A 567 9.58 27.66 -23.24
N GLU A 568 9.64 27.73 -24.57
CA GLU A 568 10.32 28.81 -25.29
C GLU A 568 9.71 29.05 -26.67
N ASN A 569 9.81 30.28 -27.17
CA ASN A 569 9.43 30.68 -28.54
C ASN A 569 8.00 30.24 -28.94
N SER A 570 7.07 30.27 -27.99
CA SER A 570 5.68 29.87 -28.22
C SER A 570 4.74 30.78 -27.44
N SER A 571 3.62 31.11 -28.09
CA SER A 571 2.47 31.83 -27.51
C SER A 571 1.29 30.90 -27.25
N SER A 572 1.51 29.58 -27.31
CA SER A 572 0.44 28.60 -27.07
C SER A 572 0.27 28.39 -25.58
N ASP A 573 -0.90 28.79 -25.07
CA ASP A 573 -1.25 28.66 -23.66
C ASP A 573 -1.28 27.19 -23.20
N ILE A 574 -1.04 26.97 -21.91
CA ILE A 574 -1.20 25.71 -21.20
C ILE A 574 -2.36 25.88 -20.22
N LEU A 575 -3.55 25.42 -20.62
CA LEU A 575 -4.80 25.68 -19.91
C LEU A 575 -5.45 24.41 -19.34
N TYR A 576 -5.19 23.25 -19.95
CA TYR A 576 -5.82 21.98 -19.63
C TYR A 576 -4.76 20.90 -19.38
N GLY A 577 -5.18 19.75 -18.82
CA GLY A 577 -4.24 18.70 -18.41
C GLY A 577 -3.38 19.08 -17.19
N LEU A 578 -3.83 20.06 -16.39
CA LEU A 578 -3.02 20.71 -15.36
C LEU A 578 -2.77 19.87 -14.10
N SER A 579 -3.44 18.72 -13.95
CA SER A 579 -3.34 17.86 -12.75
C SER A 579 -2.22 16.83 -12.88
N GLN A 580 -0.97 17.27 -12.71
CA GLN A 580 0.26 16.47 -12.90
C GLN A 580 1.02 16.23 -11.59
N ALA A 581 0.33 16.23 -10.44
CA ALA A 581 0.96 16.26 -9.13
C ALA A 581 1.83 15.02 -8.81
N ALA A 582 1.65 13.92 -9.56
CA ALA A 582 2.49 12.71 -9.46
C ALA A 582 3.85 12.83 -10.16
N VAL A 583 4.05 13.86 -11.01
CA VAL A 583 5.28 14.09 -11.76
C VAL A 583 6.17 15.06 -10.98
N THR A 584 7.47 14.71 -10.86
CA THR A 584 8.50 15.63 -10.34
C THR A 584 9.62 15.76 -11.36
N LEU A 585 9.64 16.89 -12.07
CA LEU A 585 10.62 17.21 -13.10
C LEU A 585 12.01 17.47 -12.50
N ALA A 586 13.06 17.24 -13.28
CA ALA A 586 14.41 17.70 -12.93
C ALA A 586 14.52 19.22 -13.07
N SER A 587 13.98 19.77 -14.16
CA SER A 587 13.88 21.22 -14.35
C SER A 587 12.64 21.64 -15.14
N LEU A 588 12.11 22.81 -14.81
CA LEU A 588 11.09 23.53 -15.59
C LEU A 588 11.62 24.92 -15.94
N GLU A 589 12.06 25.08 -17.19
CA GLU A 589 12.58 26.33 -17.74
C GLU A 589 11.51 27.04 -18.56
N ILE A 590 11.03 28.18 -18.08
CA ILE A 590 10.09 29.05 -18.79
C ILE A 590 10.89 30.25 -19.30
N ARG A 591 11.34 30.19 -20.55
CA ARG A 591 12.20 31.23 -21.15
C ARG A 591 11.45 32.54 -21.35
N ALA A 592 12.18 33.64 -21.40
CA ALA A 592 11.60 34.97 -21.63
C ALA A 592 10.85 35.10 -22.97
N SER A 593 11.16 34.22 -23.93
CA SER A 593 10.50 34.17 -25.24
C SER A 593 9.19 33.38 -25.26
N TYR A 594 8.77 32.78 -24.13
CA TYR A 594 7.46 32.17 -23.98
C TYR A 594 6.49 33.19 -23.37
N ASP A 595 5.45 33.55 -24.14
CA ASP A 595 4.43 34.55 -23.78
C ASP A 595 3.02 33.93 -23.61
N GLY A 596 2.87 32.62 -23.82
CA GLY A 596 1.65 31.88 -23.50
C GLY A 596 1.32 31.86 -22.00
N ALA A 597 0.04 31.81 -21.64
CA ALA A 597 -0.38 31.68 -20.26
C ALA A 597 -0.23 30.24 -19.76
N ILE A 598 0.06 30.07 -18.46
CA ILE A 598 0.05 28.76 -17.79
C ILE A 598 -0.97 28.84 -16.66
N GLY A 599 -1.99 28.00 -16.74
CA GLY A 599 -3.14 27.99 -15.83
C GLY A 599 -4.29 28.90 -16.28
N LEU A 600 -5.48 28.55 -15.80
CA LEU A 600 -6.72 29.26 -16.06
C LEU A 600 -6.93 30.44 -15.09
N PRO A 601 -7.63 31.51 -15.53
CA PRO A 601 -8.05 32.59 -14.64
C PRO A 601 -9.09 32.09 -13.61
N ASP A 602 -9.33 32.88 -12.57
CA ASP A 602 -10.31 32.52 -11.52
C ASP A 602 -11.76 32.71 -11.99
N VAL A 603 -11.96 33.69 -12.86
CA VAL A 603 -13.21 33.92 -13.58
C VAL A 603 -12.95 33.77 -15.07
N HIS A 604 -13.75 32.95 -15.72
CA HIS A 604 -13.72 32.77 -17.16
C HIS A 604 -14.21 34.05 -17.86
N ALA A 605 -13.77 34.31 -19.09
CA ALA A 605 -14.15 35.49 -19.86
C ALA A 605 -15.67 35.64 -20.06
N ALA A 606 -16.42 34.54 -19.99
CA ALA A 606 -17.89 34.52 -20.04
C ALA A 606 -18.58 34.87 -18.70
N GLY A 607 -17.82 35.24 -17.66
CA GLY A 607 -18.34 35.77 -16.40
C GLY A 607 -18.61 34.76 -15.28
N PHE A 608 -18.24 33.48 -15.47
CA PHE A 608 -18.42 32.44 -14.46
C PHE A 608 -17.12 32.10 -13.73
N ARG A 609 -17.23 31.65 -12.47
CA ARG A 609 -16.06 31.14 -11.71
C ARG A 609 -15.58 29.84 -12.32
N GLU A 610 -14.29 29.74 -12.62
CA GLU A 610 -13.69 28.57 -13.26
C GLU A 610 -13.94 27.30 -12.46
N TYR A 611 -14.38 26.24 -13.14
CA TYR A 611 -14.69 24.93 -12.57
C TYR A 611 -13.57 23.92 -12.78
N LEU A 612 -12.67 24.19 -13.71
CA LEU A 612 -11.46 23.40 -13.94
C LEU A 612 -10.34 23.78 -12.97
N PRO A 613 -9.33 22.91 -12.80
CA PRO A 613 -8.08 23.28 -12.14
C PRO A 613 -7.50 24.56 -12.75
N THR A 614 -7.04 25.48 -11.91
CA THR A 614 -6.51 26.80 -12.35
C THR A 614 -4.99 26.90 -12.31
N HIS A 615 -4.33 25.95 -11.64
CA HIS A 615 -2.87 25.89 -11.48
C HIS A 615 -2.36 24.60 -12.12
N LEU A 616 -1.20 24.68 -12.77
CA LEU A 616 -0.44 23.49 -13.17
C LEU A 616 0.16 22.88 -11.89
N ALA A 617 -0.48 21.81 -11.42
CA ALA A 617 -0.01 21.05 -10.28
C ALA A 617 1.08 20.08 -10.76
N ILE A 618 2.35 20.42 -10.58
CA ILE A 618 3.49 19.60 -11.01
C ILE A 618 4.71 19.89 -10.13
N GLY A 619 5.42 18.85 -9.69
CA GLY A 619 6.68 19.02 -8.98
C GLY A 619 7.84 19.32 -9.94
N ALA A 620 8.83 20.09 -9.50
CA ALA A 620 10.09 20.29 -10.22
C ALA A 620 11.21 20.58 -9.22
N THR A 621 12.39 19.99 -9.37
CA THR A 621 13.50 20.29 -8.46
C THR A 621 14.12 21.68 -8.70
N SER A 622 14.01 22.19 -9.93
CA SER A 622 14.42 23.54 -10.29
C SER A 622 13.40 24.19 -11.22
N ILE A 623 13.02 25.44 -10.95
CA ILE A 623 12.15 26.25 -11.80
C ILE A 623 12.89 27.54 -12.16
N ARG A 624 13.03 27.83 -13.45
CA ARG A 624 13.68 29.06 -13.94
C ARG A 624 12.73 29.81 -14.85
N ILE A 625 12.40 31.06 -14.52
CA ILE A 625 11.40 31.85 -15.25
C ILE A 625 12.01 33.16 -15.77
N GLY A 626 11.83 33.44 -17.06
CA GLY A 626 12.19 34.73 -17.66
C GLY A 626 13.65 34.89 -18.02
N GLU A 627 14.40 33.80 -18.20
CA GLU A 627 15.77 33.85 -18.72
C GLU A 627 15.80 34.05 -20.23
N GLY A 628 16.75 34.84 -20.71
CA GLY A 628 17.01 35.07 -22.14
C GLY A 628 16.33 36.31 -22.70
N GLU A 629 16.16 36.35 -24.02
CA GLU A 629 15.49 37.46 -24.72
C GLU A 629 13.97 37.28 -24.72
N GLY A 630 13.23 38.38 -24.49
CA GLY A 630 11.76 38.42 -24.50
C GLY A 630 11.18 39.17 -23.30
N SER A 631 9.84 39.25 -23.26
CA SER A 631 9.09 39.95 -22.20
C SER A 631 8.89 39.09 -20.95
N GLY A 632 8.92 37.75 -21.10
CA GLY A 632 8.52 36.81 -20.06
C GLY A 632 7.03 36.50 -20.10
N VAL A 633 6.59 35.67 -19.15
CA VAL A 633 5.20 35.23 -19.05
C VAL A 633 4.35 36.25 -18.30
N GLY A 634 3.12 36.51 -18.79
CA GLY A 634 2.15 37.39 -18.15
C GLY A 634 1.21 36.70 -17.15
N ARG A 635 1.03 35.38 -17.26
CA ARG A 635 0.34 34.54 -16.27
C ARG A 635 0.96 33.15 -16.19
N CYS A 636 1.48 32.79 -15.04
CA CYS A 636 2.06 31.49 -14.76
C CYS A 636 1.64 31.02 -13.37
N ARG A 637 0.75 30.03 -13.32
CA ARG A 637 0.19 29.49 -12.07
C ARG A 637 0.70 28.08 -11.84
N LEU A 638 1.55 27.91 -10.83
CA LEU A 638 2.24 26.66 -10.53
C LEU A 638 1.94 26.19 -9.10
N ALA A 639 1.69 24.90 -8.92
CA ALA A 639 1.55 24.27 -7.62
C ALA A 639 2.48 23.06 -7.54
N THR A 640 3.56 23.18 -6.76
CA THR A 640 4.63 22.16 -6.67
C THR A 640 4.39 21.09 -5.61
N GLY A 641 3.32 21.23 -4.84
CA GLY A 641 2.93 20.25 -3.83
C GLY A 641 4.01 20.07 -2.77
N ALA A 642 4.47 18.83 -2.57
CA ALA A 642 5.50 18.48 -1.60
C ALA A 642 6.91 18.34 -2.20
N ALA A 643 7.11 18.69 -3.48
CA ALA A 643 8.42 18.61 -4.11
C ALA A 643 9.35 19.73 -3.60
N GLN A 644 10.59 19.38 -3.21
CA GLN A 644 11.63 20.37 -2.97
C GLN A 644 11.94 21.11 -4.26
N THR A 645 11.82 22.43 -4.26
CA THR A 645 11.89 23.26 -5.45
C THR A 645 12.79 24.47 -5.19
N ASP A 646 13.83 24.63 -6.02
CA ASP A 646 14.60 25.89 -6.12
C ASP A 646 14.06 26.73 -7.29
N ILE A 647 13.59 27.94 -7.00
CA ILE A 647 12.88 28.81 -7.95
C ILE A 647 13.67 30.09 -8.19
N ALA A 648 13.98 30.37 -9.44
CA ALA A 648 14.65 31.60 -9.87
C ALA A 648 13.81 32.33 -10.93
N ILE A 649 13.36 33.54 -10.60
CA ILE A 649 12.57 34.42 -11.48
C ILE A 649 13.44 35.60 -11.88
N PHE A 650 13.81 35.67 -13.16
CA PHE A 650 14.67 36.70 -13.72
C PHE A 650 13.88 37.90 -14.24
N ARG A 651 12.71 37.64 -14.82
CA ARG A 651 11.76 38.63 -15.33
C ARG A 651 10.38 37.99 -15.52
N THR A 652 9.32 38.79 -15.42
CA THR A 652 7.98 38.48 -15.92
C THR A 652 7.48 39.61 -16.82
N ASP A 653 6.44 39.34 -17.62
CA ASP A 653 5.72 40.41 -18.31
C ASP A 653 4.71 41.07 -17.34
N VAL A 654 3.94 42.04 -17.85
CA VAL A 654 2.83 42.65 -17.13
C VAL A 654 1.82 41.57 -16.73
N PRO A 655 1.40 41.50 -15.45
CA PRO A 655 0.38 40.57 -15.00
C PRO A 655 -0.89 40.62 -15.84
N SER A 656 -1.31 39.48 -16.38
CA SER A 656 -2.58 39.32 -17.10
C SER A 656 -3.66 38.62 -16.26
N GLY A 657 -3.35 38.28 -15.00
CA GLY A 657 -4.26 37.69 -14.03
C GLY A 657 -4.97 38.71 -13.13
N GLU A 658 -6.12 38.32 -12.57
CA GLU A 658 -6.99 39.18 -11.75
C GLU A 658 -6.35 39.58 -10.40
N ASN A 659 -5.44 38.75 -9.87
CA ASN A 659 -4.77 38.98 -8.59
C ASN A 659 -3.58 39.96 -8.69
N GLY A 660 -3.23 40.42 -9.90
CA GLY A 660 -2.14 41.37 -10.10
C GLY A 660 -0.73 40.78 -10.07
N TYR A 661 -0.59 39.44 -10.15
CA TYR A 661 0.70 38.75 -10.21
C TYR A 661 0.87 38.01 -11.54
N ALA A 662 2.06 38.09 -12.11
CA ALA A 662 2.40 37.38 -13.33
C ALA A 662 2.75 35.92 -13.03
N VAL A 663 3.39 35.67 -11.89
CA VAL A 663 3.66 34.31 -11.39
C VAL A 663 2.91 34.12 -10.08
N GLU A 664 2.08 33.08 -9.99
CA GLU A 664 1.49 32.60 -8.74
C GLU A 664 2.07 31.21 -8.45
N TRP A 665 2.64 31.03 -7.25
CA TRP A 665 3.26 29.76 -6.86
C TRP A 665 2.82 29.29 -5.47
N SER A 666 2.68 27.98 -5.30
CA SER A 666 2.54 27.33 -3.99
C SER A 666 3.36 26.02 -3.92
N GLY A 667 3.83 25.70 -2.71
CA GLY A 667 4.67 24.52 -2.45
C GLY A 667 5.02 24.38 -0.97
N THR A 668 4.93 23.17 -0.44
CA THR A 668 4.90 22.88 1.01
C THR A 668 6.17 22.21 1.54
N HIS A 669 7.14 21.91 0.69
CA HIS A 669 8.42 21.36 1.12
C HIS A 669 9.20 22.41 1.94
N ALA A 670 9.81 21.98 3.05
CA ALA A 670 10.52 22.88 3.97
C ALA A 670 11.70 23.60 3.30
N ASP A 671 12.48 22.87 2.51
CA ASP A 671 13.71 23.37 1.85
C ASP A 671 13.46 24.05 0.48
N ASN A 672 12.27 24.60 0.26
CA ASN A 672 12.01 25.38 -0.95
C ASN A 672 12.75 26.71 -0.90
N ALA A 673 13.28 27.17 -2.03
CA ALA A 673 13.96 28.46 -2.13
C ALA A 673 13.37 29.28 -3.29
N LEU A 674 13.25 30.59 -3.09
CA LEU A 674 12.73 31.52 -4.10
C LEU A 674 13.63 32.74 -4.26
N SER A 675 14.05 33.01 -5.49
CA SER A 675 14.81 34.21 -5.87
C SER A 675 14.07 35.00 -6.94
N VAL A 676 13.79 36.29 -6.71
CA VAL A 676 13.06 37.17 -7.64
C VAL A 676 13.93 38.38 -7.99
N CYS A 677 14.36 38.49 -9.24
CA CYS A 677 15.18 39.61 -9.72
C CYS A 677 14.32 40.74 -10.30
N LYS A 678 13.26 40.41 -11.04
CA LYS A 678 12.32 41.36 -11.65
C LYS A 678 10.99 40.67 -11.96
N GLY A 679 9.88 41.38 -11.81
CA GLY A 679 8.53 40.88 -12.10
C GLY A 679 7.60 40.91 -10.88
N ALA A 680 6.36 40.49 -11.09
CA ALA A 680 5.32 40.45 -10.05
C ALA A 680 4.96 39.00 -9.69
N VAL A 681 5.20 38.63 -8.42
CA VAL A 681 5.13 37.26 -7.92
C VAL A 681 4.24 37.18 -6.69
N GLY A 682 3.30 36.26 -6.71
CA GLY A 682 2.44 35.91 -5.58
C GLY A 682 2.74 34.51 -5.08
N VAL A 683 2.90 34.34 -3.76
CA VAL A 683 3.11 33.04 -3.12
C VAL A 683 1.89 32.69 -2.26
N ALA A 684 1.24 31.56 -2.56
CA ALA A 684 0.03 31.09 -1.88
C ALA A 684 -1.02 32.20 -1.67
N VAL A 685 -1.34 32.94 -2.73
CA VAL A 685 -2.14 34.18 -2.66
C VAL A 685 -3.62 33.93 -2.36
N ARG A 686 -4.10 32.70 -2.52
CA ARG A 686 -5.52 32.37 -2.39
C ARG A 686 -5.83 31.84 -0.99
N ALA A 687 -7.06 32.07 -0.56
CA ALA A 687 -7.54 31.51 0.69
C ALA A 687 -7.47 29.98 0.67
N GLY A 688 -6.78 29.40 1.65
CA GLY A 688 -6.60 27.95 1.78
C GLY A 688 -5.31 27.41 1.16
N ASP A 689 -4.64 28.17 0.27
CA ASP A 689 -3.32 27.80 -0.22
C ASP A 689 -2.29 27.96 0.90
N ALA A 690 -1.21 27.17 0.85
CA ALA A 690 -0.09 27.24 1.77
C ALA A 690 1.23 27.12 1.03
N ALA A 691 2.28 27.75 1.57
CA ALA A 691 3.63 27.56 1.08
C ALA A 691 4.66 27.61 2.21
N VAL A 692 5.80 26.97 1.98
CA VAL A 692 6.97 27.04 2.86
C VAL A 692 8.18 27.46 2.02
N LEU A 693 9.02 28.34 2.56
CA LEU A 693 10.27 28.79 1.99
C LEU A 693 11.36 28.76 3.06
N ASP A 694 12.44 28.02 2.82
CA ASP A 694 13.66 28.13 3.64
C ASP A 694 14.32 29.49 3.41
N CYS A 695 14.40 29.92 2.15
CA CYS A 695 14.99 31.20 1.78
C CYS A 695 14.19 31.95 0.72
N LEU A 696 13.99 33.26 0.92
CA LEU A 696 13.47 34.22 -0.05
C LEU A 696 14.50 35.31 -0.34
N ASN A 697 14.96 35.39 -1.59
CA ASN A 697 15.82 36.45 -2.09
C ASN A 697 15.05 37.38 -3.02
N VAL A 698 14.96 38.66 -2.70
CA VAL A 698 14.33 39.68 -3.56
C VAL A 698 15.39 40.68 -4.02
N GLY A 699 15.70 40.65 -5.30
CA GLY A 699 16.70 41.49 -5.96
C GLY A 699 16.11 42.61 -6.81
N PHE A 700 16.92 43.12 -7.71
CA PHE A 700 16.56 44.08 -8.74
C PHE A 700 17.53 43.91 -9.92
N VAL A 701 17.19 44.45 -11.10
CA VAL A 701 18.04 44.39 -12.31
C VAL A 701 18.49 45.79 -12.74
N SER A 702 17.56 46.73 -12.76
CA SER A 702 17.66 48.09 -13.28
C SER A 702 17.13 49.15 -12.30
N ASP A 703 16.04 48.84 -11.58
CA ASP A 703 15.37 49.74 -10.65
C ASP A 703 15.27 49.09 -9.28
N ARG A 704 15.99 49.66 -8.31
CA ARG A 704 16.07 49.15 -6.94
C ARG A 704 14.76 49.28 -6.17
N GLU A 705 13.84 50.13 -6.60
CA GLU A 705 12.58 50.37 -5.89
C GLU A 705 11.41 49.57 -6.47
N ALA A 706 11.38 49.35 -7.79
CA ALA A 706 10.18 48.87 -8.48
C ALA A 706 10.35 47.62 -9.37
N ASP A 707 11.56 47.06 -9.52
CA ASP A 707 11.73 45.92 -10.44
C ASP A 707 11.01 44.65 -10.00
N ALA A 708 10.96 44.37 -8.70
CA ALA A 708 10.36 43.16 -8.14
C ALA A 708 9.20 43.53 -7.22
N LEU A 709 8.05 42.89 -7.40
CA LEU A 709 6.92 42.89 -6.48
C LEU A 709 6.70 41.47 -6.01
N VAL A 710 6.82 41.22 -4.71
CA VAL A 710 6.61 39.91 -4.11
C VAL A 710 5.55 40.00 -3.02
N TYR A 711 4.51 39.19 -3.14
CA TYR A 711 3.45 39.09 -2.14
C TYR A 711 3.40 37.66 -1.57
N LEU A 712 3.50 37.55 -0.25
CA LEU A 712 3.31 36.30 0.49
C LEU A 712 1.90 36.29 1.11
N GLY A 713 1.12 35.27 0.80
CA GLY A 713 -0.22 35.06 1.33
C GLY A 713 -0.26 34.73 2.83
N ASP A 714 -1.46 34.45 3.33
CA ASP A 714 -1.71 34.27 4.77
C ASP A 714 -0.92 33.07 5.34
N ASN A 715 -0.92 31.92 4.66
CA ASN A 715 -0.30 30.68 5.15
C ASN A 715 1.08 30.42 4.49
N VAL A 716 1.94 31.44 4.44
CA VAL A 716 3.32 31.31 3.93
C VAL A 716 4.30 31.35 5.09
N ALA A 717 4.92 30.21 5.40
CA ALA A 717 6.03 30.14 6.34
C ALA A 717 7.34 30.43 5.61
N VAL A 718 8.15 31.36 6.11
CA VAL A 718 9.46 31.69 5.53
C VAL A 718 10.51 31.82 6.62
N SER A 719 11.65 31.16 6.46
CA SER A 719 12.75 31.21 7.45
C SER A 719 13.62 32.44 7.23
N ASP A 720 14.38 32.49 6.14
CA ASP A 720 15.31 33.58 5.85
C ASP A 720 14.87 34.45 4.68
N ILE A 721 14.91 35.77 4.85
CA ILE A 721 14.59 36.75 3.80
C ILE A 721 15.76 37.72 3.61
N VAL A 722 16.25 37.80 2.38
CA VAL A 722 17.23 38.80 1.95
C VAL A 722 16.65 39.64 0.81
N LYS A 723 16.39 40.91 1.11
CA LYS A 723 15.79 41.87 0.18
C LYS A 723 16.75 43.02 -0.14
N ASN A 724 17.13 43.12 -1.40
CA ASN A 724 18.05 44.12 -1.92
C ASN A 724 17.39 45.23 -2.76
N GLY A 725 16.13 45.02 -3.17
CA GLY A 725 15.31 45.97 -3.91
C GLY A 725 13.83 45.55 -3.96
N GLY A 726 12.99 46.32 -4.64
CA GLY A 726 11.58 46.01 -4.92
C GLY A 726 10.60 46.26 -3.78
N GLU A 727 9.41 45.68 -3.89
CA GLU A 727 8.35 45.66 -2.89
C GLU A 727 8.13 44.23 -2.39
N LEU A 728 8.07 44.06 -1.06
CA LEU A 728 7.75 42.80 -0.40
C LEU A 728 6.59 43.01 0.58
N VAL A 729 5.50 42.30 0.38
CA VAL A 729 4.34 42.30 1.28
C VAL A 729 4.17 40.90 1.85
N ILE A 730 4.15 40.80 3.18
CA ILE A 730 3.98 39.56 3.92
C ILE A 730 2.66 39.64 4.67
N SER A 731 1.69 38.81 4.32
CA SER A 731 0.39 38.81 5.00
C SER A 731 0.46 38.21 6.40
N GLY A 732 1.36 37.23 6.60
CA GLY A 732 1.94 36.87 7.89
C GLY A 732 0.99 36.18 8.87
N ARG A 733 0.27 35.13 8.47
CA ARG A 733 -0.60 34.32 9.35
C ARG A 733 -0.25 32.84 9.32
N SER A 734 1.01 32.50 9.06
CA SER A 734 1.50 31.13 8.97
C SER A 734 1.64 30.45 10.34
N SER A 735 1.60 31.23 11.43
CA SER A 735 1.91 30.78 12.79
C SER A 735 3.38 30.40 13.00
N ALA A 736 4.26 30.76 12.06
CA ALA A 736 5.71 30.61 12.17
C ALA A 736 6.38 31.99 12.19
N ALA A 737 7.38 32.17 13.03
CA ALA A 737 8.21 33.38 13.01
C ALA A 737 9.21 33.32 11.85
N ILE A 738 9.49 34.49 11.26
CA ILE A 738 10.56 34.65 10.28
C ILE A 738 11.88 34.67 11.04
N ALA A 739 12.78 33.73 10.75
CA ALA A 739 14.05 33.59 11.45
C ALA A 739 14.96 34.80 11.22
N SER A 740 15.11 35.24 9.96
CA SER A 740 15.84 36.46 9.65
C SER A 740 15.24 37.25 8.49
N LEU A 741 15.23 38.57 8.63
CA LEU A 741 14.83 39.50 7.57
C LEU A 741 15.87 40.61 7.44
N THR A 742 16.58 40.64 6.31
CA THR A 742 17.47 41.74 5.93
C THR A 742 16.86 42.49 4.76
N THR A 743 16.64 43.80 4.91
CA THR A 743 16.15 44.69 3.84
C THR A 743 17.09 45.87 3.66
N SER A 744 17.45 46.18 2.41
CA SER A 744 18.42 47.23 2.09
C SER A 744 17.90 48.36 1.19
N ALA A 745 16.71 48.21 0.59
CA ALA A 745 16.00 49.25 -0.17
C ALA A 745 14.55 48.86 -0.45
N GLY A 746 13.80 49.75 -1.09
CA GLY A 746 12.41 49.48 -1.46
C GLY A 746 11.48 49.46 -0.26
N MET A 747 10.34 48.83 -0.47
CA MET A 747 9.25 48.74 0.49
C MET A 747 9.15 47.32 1.05
N THR A 748 9.07 47.19 2.37
CA THR A 748 8.76 45.91 3.05
C THR A 748 7.58 46.14 3.98
N GLU A 749 6.56 45.30 3.88
CA GLU A 749 5.38 45.35 4.74
C GLU A 749 5.14 44.00 5.38
N ILE A 750 5.08 43.96 6.70
CA ILE A 750 4.85 42.73 7.47
C ILE A 750 3.52 42.90 8.19
N ARG A 751 2.52 42.09 7.83
CA ARG A 751 1.16 42.13 8.38
C ARG A 751 0.92 40.92 9.29
N GLY A 752 -0.33 40.77 9.72
CA GLY A 752 -0.80 39.55 10.37
C GLY A 752 -0.30 39.39 11.81
N THR A 753 0.15 38.19 12.11
CA THR A 753 0.51 37.67 13.44
C THR A 753 1.90 37.05 13.50
N ASP A 754 2.57 36.84 12.38
CA ASP A 754 3.90 36.21 12.33
C ASP A 754 4.98 37.17 12.86
N GLY A 755 5.87 36.66 13.71
CA GLY A 755 6.98 37.44 14.28
C GLY A 755 8.21 37.49 13.37
N VAL A 756 9.22 38.27 13.77
CA VAL A 756 10.56 38.26 13.15
C VAL A 756 11.60 38.15 14.25
N ASP A 757 12.44 37.11 14.20
CA ASP A 757 13.42 36.85 15.25
C ASP A 757 14.67 37.73 15.12
N VAL A 758 15.15 37.96 13.88
CA VAL A 758 16.29 38.81 13.59
C VAL A 758 15.96 39.77 12.44
N LEU A 759 15.85 41.06 12.74
CA LEU A 759 15.57 42.09 11.73
C LEU A 759 16.78 42.99 11.50
N LYS A 760 17.12 43.23 10.22
CA LYS A 760 18.10 44.22 9.79
C LYS A 760 17.55 45.09 8.65
N VAL A 761 17.41 46.39 8.92
CA VAL A 761 16.95 47.41 7.97
C VAL A 761 18.11 48.34 7.65
N SER A 762 18.83 48.11 6.56
CA SER A 762 19.97 48.94 6.15
C SER A 762 19.62 50.06 5.15
N GLY A 763 18.39 50.04 4.62
CA GLY A 763 17.87 51.03 3.67
C GLY A 763 16.42 50.72 3.28
N GLY A 764 15.73 51.72 2.72
CA GLY A 764 14.31 51.62 2.37
C GLY A 764 13.37 51.69 3.57
N ASN A 765 12.08 51.42 3.32
CA ASN A 765 11.03 51.47 4.34
C ASN A 765 10.59 50.05 4.74
N CYS A 766 10.63 49.77 6.04
CA CYS A 766 10.14 48.52 6.62
C CYS A 766 8.97 48.82 7.58
N TYR A 767 7.76 48.47 7.16
CA TYR A 767 6.54 48.63 7.93
C TYR A 767 6.25 47.37 8.72
N TYR A 768 6.44 47.44 10.04
CA TYR A 768 6.16 46.34 10.95
C TYR A 768 4.73 46.46 11.49
N TRP A 769 3.78 45.95 10.73
CA TRP A 769 2.35 45.93 11.06
C TRP A 769 1.88 44.56 11.56
N SER A 770 2.79 43.62 11.83
CA SER A 770 2.46 42.36 12.49
C SER A 770 2.18 42.57 13.97
N THR A 771 1.31 41.75 14.57
CA THR A 771 1.18 41.64 16.03
C THR A 771 2.12 40.59 16.63
N GLY A 772 2.84 39.84 15.79
CA GLY A 772 3.88 38.91 16.23
C GLY A 772 5.08 39.62 16.86
N PRO A 773 5.82 38.95 17.75
CA PRO A 773 6.96 39.55 18.43
C PRO A 773 8.09 39.88 17.46
N LEU A 774 8.69 41.06 17.63
CA LEU A 774 9.98 41.41 17.06
C LEU A 774 11.07 41.00 18.06
N GLY A 775 11.74 39.91 17.72
CA GLY A 775 12.79 39.22 18.46
C GLY A 775 14.15 39.92 18.42
N GLY A 776 15.10 39.36 19.19
CA GLY A 776 16.52 39.71 19.11
C GLY A 776 16.84 41.18 19.40
N GLU A 777 17.93 41.67 18.82
CA GLU A 777 18.32 43.09 18.82
C GLU A 777 18.18 43.64 17.38
N PRO A 778 17.01 44.18 17.00
CA PRO A 778 16.77 44.67 15.64
C PRO A 778 17.79 45.75 15.26
N ILE A 779 18.33 45.68 14.05
CA ILE A 779 19.32 46.63 13.54
C ILE A 779 18.66 47.54 12.51
N VAL A 780 18.75 48.85 12.72
CA VAL A 780 18.40 49.87 11.72
C VAL A 780 19.65 50.68 11.41
N CYS A 781 20.10 50.68 10.17
CA CYS A 781 21.34 51.36 9.78
C CYS A 781 21.24 52.00 8.39
N GLY A 782 22.29 52.72 7.98
CA GLY A 782 22.31 53.38 6.68
C GLY A 782 21.22 54.46 6.59
N ASP A 783 20.35 54.35 5.60
CA ASP A 783 19.15 55.16 5.42
C ASP A 783 17.84 54.41 5.74
N GLY A 784 17.94 53.25 6.40
CA GLY A 784 16.81 52.40 6.74
C GLY A 784 15.78 53.05 7.66
N GLN A 785 14.50 52.83 7.36
CA GLN A 785 13.37 53.29 8.16
C GLN A 785 12.59 52.08 8.70
N LEU A 786 12.53 51.91 10.02
CA LEU A 786 11.65 50.95 10.68
C LEU A 786 10.39 51.68 11.17
N ILE A 787 9.23 51.33 10.63
CA ILE A 787 7.98 52.09 10.81
C ILE A 787 6.93 51.18 11.44
N PHE A 788 6.39 51.57 12.59
CA PHE A 788 5.29 50.88 13.26
C PHE A 788 3.94 51.57 13.00
N ASP A 789 3.98 52.85 12.62
CA ASP A 789 2.79 53.64 12.32
C ASP A 789 2.03 53.09 11.10
N GLY A 790 0.70 53.10 11.18
CA GLY A 790 -0.21 52.57 10.14
C GLY A 790 -1.12 51.45 10.65
N ASP A 791 -0.70 50.71 11.67
CA ASP A 791 -1.52 49.72 12.39
C ASP A 791 -1.47 49.96 13.91
N LEU A 792 -2.63 50.30 14.48
CA LEU A 792 -2.75 50.67 15.90
C LEU A 792 -2.79 49.47 16.86
N ARG A 793 -2.79 48.23 16.35
CA ARG A 793 -2.74 47.04 17.21
C ARG A 793 -1.41 47.00 17.98
N PRO A 794 -1.40 46.62 19.28
CA PRO A 794 -0.18 46.58 20.08
C PRO A 794 0.94 45.76 19.43
N LYS A 795 2.17 46.28 19.49
CA LYS A 795 3.38 45.63 18.98
C LYS A 795 4.31 45.26 20.14
N THR A 796 4.95 44.10 20.04
CA THR A 796 5.91 43.61 21.04
C THR A 796 7.32 43.62 20.45
N VAL A 797 8.23 44.36 21.06
CA VAL A 797 9.67 44.34 20.76
C VAL A 797 10.41 43.84 21.99
N SER A 798 11.12 42.73 21.86
CA SER A 798 11.70 42.00 22.99
C SER A 798 13.09 42.50 23.42
N GLY A 799 13.93 42.95 22.47
CA GLY A 799 15.25 43.49 22.75
C GLY A 799 15.41 44.98 22.47
N VAL A 800 16.67 45.44 22.54
CA VAL A 800 17.02 46.84 22.27
C VAL A 800 17.21 47.03 20.77
N ILE A 801 16.51 48.00 20.18
CA ILE A 801 16.70 48.34 18.76
C ILE A 801 18.03 49.08 18.61
N GLN A 802 18.96 48.54 17.83
CA GLN A 802 20.23 49.17 17.50
C GLN A 802 20.07 50.09 16.29
N VAL A 803 20.37 51.38 16.46
CA VAL A 803 20.23 52.40 15.41
C VAL A 803 21.60 52.98 15.08
N PHE A 804 22.12 52.68 13.89
CA PHE A 804 23.45 53.11 13.45
C PHE A 804 23.38 54.15 12.32
N GLY A 805 24.03 55.29 12.54
CA GLY A 805 24.14 56.36 11.55
C GLY A 805 22.98 57.37 11.57
N ASP A 806 23.24 58.54 11.00
CA ASP A 806 22.38 59.72 11.21
C ASP A 806 21.07 59.72 10.39
N LYS A 807 20.97 58.87 9.36
CA LYS A 807 19.79 58.74 8.49
C LYS A 807 18.88 57.56 8.86
N ALA A 808 19.39 56.62 9.68
CA ALA A 808 18.61 55.51 10.21
C ALA A 808 17.52 56.04 11.15
N ASN A 809 16.31 55.47 11.07
CA ASN A 809 15.17 56.01 11.79
C ASN A 809 14.20 54.92 12.24
N VAL A 810 13.60 55.13 13.42
CA VAL A 810 12.54 54.29 13.98
C VAL A 810 11.32 55.18 14.23
N VAL A 811 10.19 54.84 13.64
CA VAL A 811 8.97 55.66 13.65
C VAL A 811 7.86 54.92 14.41
N ASP A 812 7.46 55.47 15.54
CA ASP A 812 6.32 55.00 16.35
C ASP A 812 5.65 56.20 17.03
N SER A 813 5.03 57.05 16.21
CA SER A 813 4.32 58.25 16.69
C SER A 813 2.99 57.91 17.34
N ALA A 814 2.40 56.76 17.00
CA ALA A 814 1.15 56.27 17.58
C ALA A 814 1.33 55.61 18.95
N ILE A 815 2.57 55.37 19.41
CA ILE A 815 2.89 54.67 20.67
C ILE A 815 2.27 53.26 20.68
N ALA A 816 2.33 52.56 19.54
CA ALA A 816 1.80 51.21 19.39
C ALA A 816 2.76 50.15 19.95
N VAL A 817 4.06 50.47 20.04
CA VAL A 817 5.11 49.53 20.48
C VAL A 817 5.28 49.57 21.98
N ASN A 818 5.23 48.37 22.60
CA ASN A 818 5.43 48.16 24.03
C ASN A 818 4.61 49.15 24.86
N ALA A 819 3.35 49.43 24.47
CA ALA A 819 2.53 50.49 25.06
C ALA A 819 2.35 50.37 26.58
N SER A 820 2.48 49.16 27.13
CA SER A 820 2.41 48.88 28.58
C SER A 820 3.76 48.51 29.21
N THR A 821 4.87 48.59 28.46
CA THR A 821 6.23 48.24 28.92
C THR A 821 7.26 49.22 28.33
N ARG A 822 8.56 48.89 28.38
CA ARG A 822 9.63 49.76 27.92
C ARG A 822 10.00 49.48 26.46
N LEU A 823 9.96 50.50 25.59
CA LEU A 823 10.67 50.51 24.31
C LEU A 823 12.07 51.05 24.55
N ALA A 824 13.12 50.33 24.11
CA ALA A 824 14.51 50.75 24.25
C ALA A 824 15.23 50.79 22.90
N MET A 825 15.97 51.86 22.64
CA MET A 825 16.76 52.06 21.43
C MET A 825 18.20 52.42 21.83
N ARG A 826 19.19 51.85 21.15
CA ARG A 826 20.62 52.18 21.28
C ARG A 826 21.10 52.90 20.03
N PHE A 827 21.38 54.19 20.15
CA PHE A 827 21.84 55.02 19.04
C PHE A 827 23.36 55.10 19.00
N GLN A 828 23.92 54.90 17.80
CA GLN A 828 25.34 55.10 17.49
C GLN A 828 25.45 55.99 16.23
N GLY A 829 25.47 57.31 16.42
CA GLY A 829 25.52 58.32 15.36
C GLY A 829 26.49 59.47 15.70
N THR A 830 26.92 60.23 14.70
CA THR A 830 27.96 61.27 14.84
C THR A 830 27.42 62.70 14.91
N SER A 831 26.18 62.95 14.47
CA SER A 831 25.62 64.32 14.44
C SER A 831 24.41 64.54 15.35
N ARG A 832 23.57 63.51 15.55
CA ARG A 832 22.50 63.53 16.56
C ARG A 832 23.15 63.18 17.89
N PHE A 833 23.39 64.19 18.73
CA PHE A 833 24.00 64.05 20.06
C PHE A 833 25.52 63.84 20.10
N ALA A 834 26.28 64.55 19.26
CA ALA A 834 27.74 64.46 19.18
C ALA A 834 28.47 64.65 20.54
N GLU A 835 27.88 65.40 21.47
CA GLU A 835 28.44 65.65 22.81
C GLU A 835 28.20 64.50 23.81
N LEU A 836 27.34 63.54 23.48
CA LEU A 836 26.85 62.50 24.39
C LEU A 836 27.46 61.12 24.12
N GLY A 837 28.38 61.02 23.15
CA GLY A 837 29.10 59.78 22.79
C GLY A 837 28.34 58.88 21.80
N SER A 838 28.99 57.79 21.38
CA SER A 838 28.50 56.89 20.33
C SER A 838 27.59 55.76 20.85
N ASP A 839 27.09 55.84 22.08
CA ASP A 839 26.31 54.76 22.72
C ASP A 839 25.22 55.30 23.65
N ILE A 840 24.10 55.74 23.06
CA ILE A 840 22.99 56.38 23.80
C ILE A 840 21.80 55.43 23.84
N ILE A 841 21.37 55.01 25.03
CA ILE A 841 20.13 54.24 25.20
C ILE A 841 18.99 55.19 25.58
N ILE A 842 18.00 55.31 24.68
CA ILE A 842 16.76 56.05 24.91
C ILE A 842 15.65 55.03 25.17
N SER A 843 14.93 55.19 26.28
CA SER A 843 13.74 54.40 26.53
C SER A 843 12.48 55.20 26.82
N ARG A 844 11.36 54.65 26.36
CA ARG A 844 9.99 55.13 26.62
C ARG A 844 9.22 54.02 27.34
N GLY A 845 8.73 54.27 28.56
CA GLY A 845 7.92 53.32 29.36
C GLY A 845 8.12 53.50 30.87
N ASP A 846 7.05 53.30 31.65
CA ASP A 846 6.95 53.62 33.09
C ASP A 846 8.10 53.07 33.94
N ALA A 847 8.79 53.98 34.62
CA ALA A 847 9.46 53.67 35.87
C ALA A 847 8.37 53.41 36.93
N ASP A 848 8.36 52.20 37.48
CA ASP A 848 7.83 51.90 38.81
C ASP A 848 6.33 52.16 39.03
N GLY A 849 5.47 51.26 38.53
CA GLY A 849 4.31 50.72 39.24
C GLY A 849 3.15 51.61 39.74
N GLU A 850 3.23 52.93 39.75
CA GLU A 850 2.16 53.80 40.27
C GLU A 850 1.95 55.06 39.40
N GLY A 851 1.12 54.92 38.36
CA GLY A 851 0.19 55.97 37.90
C GLY A 851 0.74 57.36 37.54
N GLY A 852 1.97 57.50 37.07
CA GLY A 852 2.57 58.79 36.70
C GLY A 852 3.03 58.85 35.24
N THR A 853 2.60 59.89 34.52
CA THR A 853 3.04 60.35 33.19
C THR A 853 4.30 59.68 32.61
N ALA A 854 4.17 59.11 31.40
CA ALA A 854 5.24 58.54 30.58
C ALA A 854 6.53 59.36 30.67
N THR A 855 7.47 58.89 31.49
CA THR A 855 8.79 59.52 31.64
C THR A 855 9.71 58.94 30.57
N MET A 856 10.24 59.81 29.70
CA MET A 856 11.37 59.43 28.86
C MET A 856 12.59 59.28 29.77
N SER A 857 13.15 58.06 29.83
CA SER A 857 14.41 57.81 30.54
C SER A 857 15.54 57.74 29.51
N VAL A 858 16.49 58.67 29.62
CA VAL A 858 17.77 58.58 28.90
C VAL A 858 18.79 58.02 29.88
N SER A 859 19.23 56.79 29.63
CA SER A 859 20.26 56.14 30.45
C SER A 859 21.58 56.21 29.70
N TRP A 860 22.53 56.95 30.25
CA TRP A 860 23.85 57.20 29.66
C TRP A 860 24.83 56.14 30.17
N TYR A 861 25.36 55.30 29.28
CA TYR A 861 26.59 54.57 29.58
C TYR A 861 27.77 55.44 29.14
N ALA A 862 28.24 56.32 30.04
CA ALA A 862 29.38 57.18 29.76
C ALA A 862 30.68 56.37 29.79
N ALA A 863 31.19 55.98 28.63
CA ALA A 863 32.62 55.71 28.48
C ALA A 863 33.35 57.05 28.28
N ALA A 864 33.86 57.59 29.38
CA ALA A 864 34.93 58.57 29.52
C ALA A 864 34.91 59.91 28.73
N ILE A 865 34.52 60.98 29.46
CA ILE A 865 35.26 62.24 29.68
C ILE A 865 35.56 63.16 28.47
N GLY A 866 34.98 64.36 28.54
CA GLY A 866 35.28 65.49 27.65
C GLY A 866 36.73 65.95 27.71
N MET A 867 37.32 66.19 26.54
CA MET A 867 38.71 66.66 26.39
C MET A 867 38.73 68.18 26.17
N THR A 868 39.56 68.90 26.93
CA THR A 868 39.89 70.32 26.65
C THR A 868 41.36 70.40 26.24
N THR A 869 41.62 70.94 25.06
CA THR A 869 42.97 71.16 24.53
C THR A 869 43.53 72.47 25.07
N VAL A 870 44.71 72.43 25.70
CA VAL A 870 45.45 73.63 26.12
C VAL A 870 46.74 73.71 25.30
N ALA A 871 46.93 74.81 24.58
CA ALA A 871 48.16 75.05 23.83
C ALA A 871 49.30 75.41 24.79
N VAL A 872 50.47 74.80 24.59
CA VAL A 872 51.69 75.19 25.29
C VAL A 872 52.32 76.33 24.50
N ASP A 873 52.16 77.58 24.96
CA ASP A 873 52.93 78.72 24.43
C ASP A 873 54.13 79.05 25.34
N ASP A 874 55.00 79.92 24.83
CA ASP A 874 56.27 80.30 25.48
C ASP A 874 56.09 81.00 26.85
N SER A 875 54.87 81.19 27.35
CA SER A 875 54.57 81.78 28.67
C SER A 875 54.42 80.76 29.81
N LEU A 876 54.44 79.45 29.53
CA LEU A 876 54.35 78.40 30.56
C LEU A 876 55.68 78.19 31.30
N THR A 877 55.76 78.72 32.53
CA THR A 877 56.98 78.66 33.37
C THR A 877 57.06 77.43 34.29
N SER A 878 55.96 76.69 34.52
CA SER A 878 55.98 75.37 35.19
C SER A 878 54.68 74.58 34.97
N ILE A 879 54.74 73.23 35.07
CA ILE A 879 53.56 72.34 35.00
C ILE A 879 52.50 72.68 36.07
N ALA A 880 52.92 73.19 37.23
CA ALA A 880 52.00 73.58 38.31
C ALA A 880 51.04 74.72 37.91
N ALA A 881 51.41 75.56 36.93
CA ALA A 881 50.54 76.62 36.43
C ALA A 881 49.32 76.10 35.63
N LEU A 882 49.34 74.83 35.21
CA LEU A 882 48.25 74.16 34.47
C LEU A 882 47.21 73.50 35.40
N LEU A 883 47.51 73.39 36.68
CA LEU A 883 46.66 72.76 37.71
C LEU A 883 45.95 73.84 38.52
N THR A 884 44.98 74.51 37.90
CA THR A 884 44.05 75.41 38.62
C THR A 884 42.86 74.59 39.12
N ALA A 885 42.16 75.06 40.17
CA ALA A 885 40.97 74.36 40.68
C ALA A 885 39.85 74.16 39.63
N ALA A 886 39.95 74.82 38.47
CA ALA A 886 39.05 74.63 37.34
C ALA A 886 39.42 73.44 36.43
N SER A 887 40.67 72.95 36.45
CA SER A 887 41.17 71.90 35.54
C SER A 887 41.35 70.52 36.18
N TYR A 888 41.38 70.44 37.51
CA TYR A 888 41.49 69.20 38.29
C TYR A 888 40.97 69.44 39.72
N ALA A 889 40.39 68.41 40.37
CA ALA A 889 39.88 68.50 41.74
C ALA A 889 40.71 67.61 42.68
N ASP A 890 41.21 68.20 43.78
CA ASP A 890 41.94 67.46 44.81
C ASP A 890 41.05 66.40 45.49
N PRO A 891 41.60 65.25 45.90
CA PRO A 891 40.89 64.26 46.69
C PRO A 891 40.28 64.87 47.96
N ALA A 892 39.15 64.33 48.43
CA ALA A 892 38.41 64.88 49.56
C ALA A 892 39.31 65.10 50.81
N GLY A 893 39.42 66.36 51.25
CA GLY A 893 40.22 66.77 52.41
C GLY A 893 41.68 67.14 52.11
N LYS A 894 42.13 67.06 50.84
CA LYS A 894 43.43 67.55 50.38
C LYS A 894 43.31 68.89 49.67
N THR A 895 44.41 69.63 49.64
CA THR A 895 44.58 70.89 48.92
C THR A 895 45.82 70.80 48.02
N SER A 896 45.97 71.74 47.09
CA SER A 896 47.17 71.84 46.25
C SER A 896 48.49 71.97 47.05
N GLY A 897 48.43 72.43 48.30
CA GLY A 897 49.57 72.48 49.22
C GLY A 897 50.00 71.11 49.77
N ASP A 898 49.13 70.11 49.67
CA ASP A 898 49.40 68.74 50.11
C ASP A 898 50.05 67.90 49.02
N ILE A 899 50.20 68.41 47.79
CA ILE A 899 50.89 67.72 46.69
C ILE A 899 52.38 67.63 47.00
N VAL A 900 52.91 66.42 47.06
CA VAL A 900 54.33 66.17 47.33
C VAL A 900 55.13 65.78 46.10
N GLN A 901 54.47 65.19 45.09
CA GLN A 901 55.15 64.76 43.87
C GLN A 901 54.17 64.73 42.71
N ILE A 902 54.66 65.08 41.51
CA ILE A 902 53.93 64.92 40.26
C ILE A 902 54.86 64.16 39.31
N ASP A 903 54.47 62.94 38.97
CA ASP A 903 55.20 62.11 38.01
C ASP A 903 54.51 62.11 36.65
N VAL A 904 55.34 62.06 35.62
CA VAL A 904 54.93 61.93 34.23
C VAL A 904 55.10 60.45 33.84
N VAL A 905 53.99 59.76 33.55
CA VAL A 905 53.97 58.33 33.21
C VAL A 905 53.85 58.16 31.69
N ALA A 906 54.83 57.47 31.11
CA ALA A 906 54.83 57.12 29.69
C ALA A 906 53.64 56.20 29.32
N PRO A 907 53.06 56.33 28.12
CA PRO A 907 51.74 55.77 27.78
C PRO A 907 51.69 54.24 27.58
N ALA A 908 52.75 53.49 27.88
CA ALA A 908 52.89 52.07 27.51
C ALA A 908 53.06 51.10 28.70
N ALA A 909 52.68 51.48 29.93
CA ALA A 909 52.74 50.57 31.09
C ALA A 909 51.33 50.05 31.44
N ASP A 910 51.13 48.74 31.32
CA ASP A 910 49.89 48.02 31.68
C ASP A 910 49.51 48.31 33.14
N LEU A 911 48.36 48.96 33.35
CA LEU A 911 47.79 49.18 34.68
C LEU A 911 46.89 47.98 35.04
N VAL A 912 47.46 46.99 35.74
CA VAL A 912 46.70 45.91 36.36
C VAL A 912 45.96 46.46 37.59
N VAL A 913 44.63 46.45 37.55
CA VAL A 913 43.78 46.83 38.69
C VAL A 913 43.27 45.56 39.35
N TYR A 914 43.68 45.32 40.60
CA TYR A 914 43.08 44.31 41.46
C TYR A 914 41.87 44.90 42.20
N ASP A 915 40.75 44.18 42.15
CA ASP A 915 39.53 44.46 42.91
C ASP A 915 39.77 44.18 44.40
N ALA A 916 39.39 45.12 45.26
CA ALA A 916 39.51 45.00 46.71
C ALA A 916 38.13 44.85 47.35
N VAL A 917 37.46 43.72 47.09
CA VAL A 917 36.49 43.15 48.04
C VAL A 917 36.80 41.66 48.21
N ASN A 918 37.48 41.36 49.31
CA ASN A 918 37.80 40.06 49.92
C ASN A 918 39.18 39.43 49.62
N ASP A 919 40.24 39.94 50.28
CA ASP A 919 41.22 39.03 50.91
C ASP A 919 40.87 38.95 52.40
N ALA A 920 40.58 37.74 52.85
CA ALA A 920 40.17 37.41 54.21
C ALA A 920 41.32 36.80 55.01
N ASP A 921 42.59 37.02 54.67
CA ASP A 921 43.67 36.29 55.32
C ASP A 921 44.65 37.27 55.99
N GLY A 922 44.25 37.79 57.15
CA GLY A 922 45.12 38.60 57.98
C GLY A 922 46.44 37.90 58.27
N GLN A 923 47.56 38.50 57.84
CA GLN A 923 48.83 38.38 58.55
C GLN A 923 49.80 39.51 58.26
N THR A 924 50.54 39.83 59.31
CA THR A 924 51.32 41.03 59.58
C THR A 924 52.61 41.09 58.75
N ILE A 925 52.93 42.24 58.16
CA ILE A 925 54.33 42.63 57.94
C ILE A 925 54.51 44.06 58.44
N ALA A 926 55.03 44.18 59.66
CA ALA A 926 55.70 45.38 60.10
C ALA A 926 57.20 45.19 59.88
N ALA A 927 57.82 46.05 59.06
CA ALA A 927 59.16 46.59 59.29
C ALA A 927 59.50 47.63 58.21
N GLY A 928 59.11 48.89 58.47
CA GLY A 928 59.71 50.09 57.90
C GLY A 928 59.65 50.25 56.39
N GLU A 929 58.54 50.81 55.88
CA GLU A 929 58.51 51.79 54.79
C GLU A 929 57.06 52.29 54.60
N THR A 930 56.94 53.55 54.18
CA THR A 930 55.72 54.36 54.05
C THR A 930 54.64 53.68 53.19
N GLU A 931 53.40 53.63 53.69
CA GLU A 931 52.25 53.04 52.98
C GLU A 931 51.52 54.11 52.16
N TYR A 932 51.33 53.86 50.86
CA TYR A 932 50.71 54.79 49.90
C TYR A 932 49.26 54.36 49.61
N PHE A 933 48.32 55.32 49.66
CA PHE A 933 46.91 55.09 49.36
C PHE A 933 46.61 55.27 47.85
N PRO A 934 46.01 54.30 47.16
CA PRO A 934 45.43 54.52 45.83
C PRO A 934 44.09 55.29 45.92
N LEU A 935 43.81 56.11 44.90
CA LEU A 935 42.57 56.86 44.72
C LEU A 935 41.35 55.92 44.67
N ALA A 936 40.46 56.04 45.65
CA ALA A 936 39.12 55.46 45.64
C ALA A 936 38.08 56.59 45.55
N GLY A 937 37.25 56.58 44.50
CA GLY A 937 36.13 57.52 44.34
C GLY A 937 35.98 58.03 42.90
N THR A 938 34.80 57.82 42.34
CA THR A 938 34.37 58.17 40.98
C THR A 938 34.36 59.69 40.73
N ALA A 939 35.51 60.23 40.31
CA ALA A 939 35.67 61.40 39.43
C ALA A 939 37.17 61.77 39.38
N ALA A 940 37.97 61.04 38.59
CA ALA A 940 39.34 61.44 38.30
C ALA A 940 39.40 62.03 36.88
N THR A 941 39.52 63.35 36.78
CA THR A 941 39.85 64.08 35.56
C THR A 941 41.32 63.84 35.19
N SER A 942 41.60 63.20 34.06
CA SER A 942 42.95 63.07 33.51
C SER A 942 43.26 64.23 32.55
N LEU A 943 44.22 65.08 32.89
CA LEU A 943 44.71 66.19 32.08
C LEU A 943 45.71 65.66 31.03
N ARG A 944 45.50 65.94 29.73
CA ARG A 944 46.38 65.49 28.63
C ARG A 944 47.09 66.71 28.02
N LEU A 945 48.42 66.68 27.97
CA LEU A 945 49.26 67.75 27.41
C LEU A 945 49.80 67.30 26.05
N ALA A 946 49.51 68.06 24.99
CA ALA A 946 50.11 67.84 23.67
C ALA A 946 51.20 68.88 23.43
N THR A 947 52.46 68.43 23.34
CA THR A 947 53.55 69.24 22.78
C THR A 947 53.71 68.89 21.30
N GLU A 948 54.11 69.85 20.46
CA GLU A 948 54.06 69.78 18.97
C GLU A 948 54.84 68.61 18.30
N THR A 949 55.45 67.69 19.04
CA THR A 949 56.13 66.51 18.48
C THR A 949 55.91 65.25 19.34
N THR A 950 54.82 64.53 19.04
CA THR A 950 54.54 63.09 19.26
C THR A 950 55.03 62.41 20.56
N ALA A 951 54.27 62.55 21.67
CA ALA A 951 53.93 61.48 22.62
C ALA A 951 52.95 62.01 23.69
N ASP A 952 51.84 61.30 23.92
CA ASP A 952 50.91 61.59 25.02
C ASP A 952 51.46 61.12 26.36
N VAL A 953 51.23 61.86 27.44
CA VAL A 953 51.75 61.52 28.77
C VAL A 953 50.68 61.69 29.85
N LEU A 954 50.65 60.76 30.80
CA LEU A 954 49.72 60.75 31.94
C LEU A 954 50.40 61.34 33.17
N LEU A 955 49.70 62.16 33.96
CA LEU A 955 50.24 62.71 35.21
C LEU A 955 49.72 61.91 36.41
N LYS A 956 50.63 61.39 37.24
CA LYS A 956 50.33 60.89 38.58
C LYS A 956 50.65 61.98 39.60
N ILE A 957 49.66 62.37 40.39
CA ILE A 957 49.80 63.39 41.43
C ILE A 957 49.75 62.67 42.78
N TYR A 958 50.80 62.83 43.58
CA TYR A 958 50.91 62.27 44.92
C TYR A 958 50.68 63.35 45.96
N TYR A 959 49.87 63.03 46.95
CA TYR A 959 49.58 63.88 48.11
C TYR A 959 50.30 63.32 49.34
N SER A 960 50.77 64.21 50.21
CA SER A 960 51.37 63.92 51.52
C SER A 960 50.39 63.24 52.47
#